data_AF-A0A9W6YN80-F1
#
_entry.id   AF-A0A9W6YN80-F1
#
_cell.length_a   1.000
_cell.length_b   1.000
_cell.length_c   1.000
_cell.angle_alpha   90.00
_cell.angle_beta   90.00
_cell.angle_gamma   90.00
#
_symmetry.space_group_name_H-M   'P 1'
#
loop_
_entity.id
_entity.type
_entity.pdbx_description
1 polymer ?
#
loop_
_entity_poly.entity_id
_entity_poly.type
_entity_poly.pdbx_seq_one_letter_code
_entity_poly.pdbx_strand_id
1 'polypeptide(L)'
;MMRRVTALQGLVFTLALAQNCFTCGGTVVTGTPSGFAAGTTGGGNAEPVYPTTIKELTDALGGNEPRVIVLKQEFRFTNTEGSRKEKGCRRSNNIDCIAKKNGFAGQDSLLTSFTKCEGTSVTVTYDNAALNPLIVGSNKTLVGQGIKGVLNGKGIFITGSNVIVQNIHITNLNPHIVWGGDAITIRGDGNVAPTGIWIDHVKISNIGRQMVVTNFSGVKGLTISNSDFDGRTKFSTSCDGRHYWGFLLLGKRTELSLIGNYIHHTSGRSPKVGGHSGEVSVVYAANNYFYENTGHAFDVSTGGYALAEGNYFGSVAYPIVNNPKGSFLVPTVASDCKASIGRDCKLNVLANSGALKSYSQDKVASQLTGLKAIINQLKVVAATQLSVGSNNFGVGNMGNSAAQSSGNVTQSSGSASHSTGNTTQSSDNATQSSGNADQSVDQSSGKVDQSTGNVDPSTGNVDQSTGNVDQSNGNVDQSTGNIDQSTGNVNQSNGNVNQSNGNVNQSNGNVDQSTGNVDQSNGNVDQSTGNIDQSTGNVNQSNGNVNQSNGNVDQSTGNVDQSNGNVGQSNGNIVDQSTGNVDQSNGNVDQSTGNVDQSTGNVDQSNGNVGQSNGNVDQSTVNGEQNGDSVTQSNISQPGEQTDENQQQ
;
A
#
# COMPACT_ATOMS: atom_id res chain seq x y z
N MET A 1 2.22 24.76 -79.13
CA MET A 1 2.85 25.23 -77.87
C MET A 1 1.97 24.83 -76.70
N MET A 2 2.55 24.06 -75.78
CA MET A 2 2.25 23.88 -74.33
C MET A 2 0.78 23.91 -73.85
N ARG A 3 0.24 22.79 -73.36
CA ARG A 3 0.29 22.27 -71.96
C ARG A 3 -0.56 23.11 -70.97
N ARG A 4 -1.71 22.59 -70.51
CA ARG A 4 -1.87 21.88 -69.21
C ARG A 4 -3.34 21.73 -68.79
N VAL A 5 -3.62 20.52 -68.31
CA VAL A 5 -4.79 20.05 -67.54
C VAL A 5 -4.59 20.43 -66.07
N THR A 6 -5.64 20.87 -65.36
CA THR A 6 -5.85 20.66 -63.89
C THR A 6 -7.26 21.16 -63.53
N ALA A 7 -8.24 20.27 -63.34
CA ALA A 7 -8.59 19.54 -62.11
C ALA A 7 -9.50 20.36 -61.17
N LEU A 8 -10.78 20.02 -61.23
CA LEU A 8 -11.84 20.40 -60.31
C LEU A 8 -11.66 19.58 -59.02
N GLN A 9 -11.38 20.23 -57.88
CA GLN A 9 -11.44 19.58 -56.56
C GLN A 9 -12.50 20.26 -55.72
N GLY A 10 -13.62 19.57 -55.53
CA GLY A 10 -14.60 19.88 -54.51
C GLY A 10 -14.04 19.53 -53.14
N LEU A 11 -14.12 20.47 -52.21
CA LEU A 11 -13.82 20.24 -50.80
C LEU A 11 -15.01 19.49 -50.18
N VAL A 12 -14.83 18.20 -49.87
CA VAL A 12 -15.72 17.46 -48.98
C VAL A 12 -15.21 17.68 -47.56
N PHE A 13 -15.94 18.46 -46.76
CA PHE A 13 -15.73 18.52 -45.31
C PHE A 13 -16.32 17.24 -44.69
N THR A 14 -15.48 16.22 -44.47
CA THR A 14 -15.79 15.15 -43.52
C THR A 14 -15.55 15.66 -42.11
N LEU A 15 -16.64 15.93 -41.39
CA LEU A 15 -16.65 16.19 -39.97
C LEU A 15 -16.35 14.88 -39.22
N ALA A 16 -15.07 14.63 -38.94
CA ALA A 16 -14.69 13.56 -38.01
C ALA A 16 -14.97 14.04 -36.58
N LEU A 17 -16.04 13.55 -35.96
CA LEU A 17 -16.20 13.63 -34.51
C LEU A 17 -15.10 12.78 -33.87
N ALA A 18 -14.00 13.42 -33.47
CA ALA A 18 -13.09 12.85 -32.49
C ALA A 18 -13.80 12.87 -31.13
N GLN A 19 -14.34 11.72 -30.71
CA GLN A 19 -14.66 11.49 -29.31
C GLN A 19 -13.33 11.39 -28.55
N ASN A 20 -12.90 12.49 -27.94
CA ASN A 20 -11.83 12.47 -26.94
C ASN A 20 -12.36 11.74 -25.69
N CYS A 21 -12.09 10.43 -25.63
CA CYS A 21 -12.24 9.65 -24.41
C CYS A 21 -11.08 10.02 -23.46
N PHE A 22 -11.29 11.02 -22.61
CA PHE A 22 -10.44 11.25 -21.45
C PHE A 22 -10.82 10.24 -20.36
N THR A 23 -10.19 9.07 -20.32
CA THR A 23 -10.21 8.21 -19.13
C THR A 23 -9.02 8.53 -18.26
N CYS A 24 -9.28 9.34 -17.24
CA CYS A 24 -8.38 9.60 -16.12
C CYS A 24 -8.14 8.28 -15.37
N GLY A 25 -6.97 7.66 -15.56
CA GLY A 25 -6.55 6.46 -14.85
C GLY A 25 -6.12 6.78 -13.43
N GLY A 26 -7.07 7.07 -12.53
CA GLY A 26 -6.79 7.11 -11.09
C GLY A 26 -6.29 5.75 -10.61
N THR A 27 -5.24 5.73 -9.79
CA THR A 27 -4.70 4.49 -9.21
C THR A 27 -5.79 3.81 -8.36
N VAL A 28 -6.17 2.58 -8.71
CA VAL A 28 -7.21 1.81 -7.99
C VAL A 28 -6.70 1.20 -6.68
N VAL A 29 -5.38 1.17 -6.50
CA VAL A 29 -4.71 0.73 -5.26
C VAL A 29 -4.63 1.90 -4.29
N THR A 30 -5.04 1.69 -3.06
CA THR A 30 -4.95 2.71 -2.00
C THR A 30 -3.64 2.54 -1.22
N GLY A 31 -2.90 3.62 -1.03
CA GLY A 31 -1.62 3.60 -0.32
C GLY A 31 -0.47 2.97 -1.12
N THR A 32 0.65 2.71 -0.45
CA THR A 32 1.89 2.24 -1.08
C THR A 32 2.39 0.98 -0.38
N PRO A 33 2.86 -0.04 -1.11
CA PRO A 33 3.51 -1.18 -0.49
C PRO A 33 4.67 -0.73 0.40
N SER A 34 4.75 -1.33 1.58
CA SER A 34 5.76 -1.01 2.58
C SER A 34 6.56 -2.26 2.97
N GLY A 35 7.56 -2.09 3.83
CA GLY A 35 8.34 -3.20 4.36
C GLY A 35 9.02 -3.99 3.25
N PHE A 36 9.02 -5.32 3.37
CA PHE A 36 9.67 -6.21 2.42
C PHE A 36 9.11 -6.10 0.98
N ALA A 37 7.88 -5.59 0.81
CA ALA A 37 7.28 -5.43 -0.51
C ALA A 37 7.41 -4.01 -1.08
N ALA A 38 8.15 -3.11 -0.42
CA ALA A 38 8.37 -1.75 -0.90
C ALA A 38 8.86 -1.75 -2.36
N GLY A 39 8.26 -0.88 -3.19
CA GLY A 39 8.53 -0.80 -4.63
C GLY A 39 7.72 -1.75 -5.51
N THR A 40 6.83 -2.58 -4.94
CA THR A 40 5.88 -3.39 -5.74
C THR A 40 4.89 -2.49 -6.48
N THR A 41 4.71 -2.67 -7.78
CA THR A 41 3.79 -1.87 -8.61
C THR A 41 2.58 -2.66 -9.10
N GLY A 42 2.62 -3.99 -9.01
CA GLY A 42 1.55 -4.86 -9.48
C GLY A 42 1.34 -4.72 -10.99
N GLY A 43 0.11 -4.45 -11.40
CA GLY A 43 -0.26 -4.13 -12.78
C GLY A 43 0.18 -2.74 -13.26
N GLY A 44 0.77 -1.91 -12.38
CA GLY A 44 1.19 -0.54 -12.69
C GLY A 44 0.01 0.33 -13.14
N ASN A 45 0.22 1.09 -14.21
CA ASN A 45 -0.76 2.00 -14.79
C ASN A 45 -1.63 1.34 -15.88
N ALA A 46 -1.67 0.01 -15.96
CA ALA A 46 -2.53 -0.68 -16.91
C ALA A 46 -4.01 -0.31 -16.68
N GLU A 47 -4.76 -0.10 -17.76
CA GLU A 47 -6.17 0.25 -17.67
C GLU A 47 -6.94 -0.80 -16.85
N PRO A 48 -7.75 -0.39 -15.83
CA PRO A 48 -8.49 -1.34 -15.02
C PRO A 48 -9.49 -2.16 -15.82
N VAL A 49 -9.44 -3.48 -15.64
CA VAL A 49 -10.44 -4.41 -16.14
C VAL A 49 -11.42 -4.81 -15.04
N TYR A 50 -12.68 -4.99 -15.42
CA TYR A 50 -13.79 -5.27 -14.51
C TYR A 50 -14.44 -6.60 -14.90
N PRO A 51 -13.85 -7.74 -14.53
CA PRO A 51 -14.43 -9.04 -14.88
C PRO A 51 -15.85 -9.16 -14.33
N THR A 52 -16.73 -9.78 -15.11
CA THR A 52 -18.11 -10.09 -14.77
C THR A 52 -18.37 -11.60 -14.69
N THR A 53 -17.48 -12.40 -15.30
CA THR A 53 -17.56 -13.87 -15.30
C THR A 53 -16.32 -14.50 -14.67
N ILE A 54 -16.47 -15.73 -14.15
CA ILE A 54 -15.34 -16.52 -13.62
C ILE A 54 -14.25 -16.69 -14.67
N LYS A 55 -14.62 -16.87 -15.94
CA LYS A 55 -13.67 -17.03 -17.03
C LYS A 55 -12.85 -15.77 -17.24
N GLU A 56 -13.49 -14.60 -17.33
CA GLU A 56 -12.80 -13.31 -17.47
C GLU A 56 -11.82 -13.06 -16.31
N LEU A 57 -12.25 -13.34 -15.07
CA LEU A 57 -11.39 -13.22 -13.90
C LEU A 57 -10.17 -14.17 -13.99
N THR A 58 -10.41 -15.42 -14.37
CA THR A 58 -9.34 -16.44 -14.49
C THR A 58 -8.32 -16.04 -15.56
N ASP A 59 -8.81 -15.62 -16.73
CA ASP A 59 -7.96 -15.21 -17.85
C ASP A 59 -7.14 -13.96 -17.51
N ALA A 60 -7.76 -12.97 -16.85
CA ALA A 60 -7.08 -11.73 -16.46
C ALA A 60 -5.97 -11.98 -15.42
N LEU A 61 -6.18 -12.89 -14.46
CA LEU A 61 -5.19 -13.22 -13.44
C LEU A 61 -4.04 -14.08 -13.98
N GLY A 62 -4.33 -15.03 -14.86
CA GLY A 62 -3.36 -16.00 -15.38
C GLY A 62 -2.55 -15.52 -16.59
N GLY A 63 -3.02 -14.48 -17.30
CA GLY A 63 -2.35 -13.96 -18.49
C GLY A 63 -0.95 -13.38 -18.21
N ASN A 64 -0.11 -13.27 -19.25
CA ASN A 64 1.27 -12.77 -19.13
C ASN A 64 1.36 -11.24 -19.06
N GLU A 65 0.32 -10.54 -19.51
CA GLU A 65 0.31 -9.07 -19.56
C GLU A 65 0.11 -8.43 -18.19
N PRO A 66 0.70 -7.25 -17.91
CA PRO A 66 0.33 -6.45 -16.75
C PRO A 66 -1.17 -6.14 -16.72
N ARG A 67 -1.82 -6.31 -15.57
CA ARG A 67 -3.27 -6.06 -15.41
C ARG A 67 -3.62 -5.47 -14.05
N VAL A 68 -4.49 -4.47 -14.07
CA VAL A 68 -5.24 -3.99 -12.89
C VAL A 68 -6.65 -4.57 -12.97
N ILE A 69 -7.02 -5.42 -12.00
CA ILE A 69 -8.23 -6.24 -12.02
C ILE A 69 -9.09 -5.83 -10.83
N VAL A 70 -10.27 -5.28 -11.10
CA VAL A 70 -11.13 -4.69 -10.07
C VAL A 70 -12.40 -5.51 -9.88
N LEU A 71 -12.57 -6.09 -8.70
CA LEU A 71 -13.74 -6.89 -8.34
C LEU A 71 -14.85 -6.00 -7.80
N LYS A 72 -15.94 -5.89 -8.57
CA LYS A 72 -17.15 -5.13 -8.22
C LYS A 72 -18.30 -6.00 -7.69
N GLN A 73 -18.05 -7.30 -7.52
CA GLN A 73 -19.05 -8.31 -7.15
C GLN A 73 -18.40 -9.52 -6.49
N GLU A 74 -19.25 -10.35 -5.86
CA GLU A 74 -18.87 -11.69 -5.43
C GLU A 74 -18.73 -12.63 -6.64
N PHE A 75 -17.59 -13.32 -6.71
CA PHE A 75 -17.38 -14.45 -7.59
C PHE A 75 -17.56 -15.74 -6.79
N ARG A 76 -18.69 -16.41 -7.04
CA ARG A 76 -19.06 -17.66 -6.38
C ARG A 76 -18.62 -18.87 -7.20
N PHE A 77 -17.66 -19.62 -6.68
CA PHE A 77 -17.08 -20.83 -7.29
C PHE A 77 -17.65 -22.14 -6.73
N THR A 78 -18.36 -22.09 -5.60
CA THR A 78 -18.98 -23.30 -5.06
C THR A 78 -19.91 -23.93 -6.11
N ASN A 79 -19.79 -25.25 -6.28
CA ASN A 79 -20.50 -26.10 -7.22
C ASN A 79 -20.18 -25.85 -8.71
N THR A 80 -19.28 -24.93 -9.05
CA THR A 80 -18.94 -24.68 -10.47
C THR A 80 -18.08 -25.79 -11.07
N GLU A 81 -17.39 -26.56 -10.24
CA GLU A 81 -16.55 -27.69 -10.64
C GLU A 81 -17.05 -29.02 -10.06
N GLY A 82 -18.29 -29.03 -9.57
CA GLY A 82 -18.93 -30.16 -8.91
C GLY A 82 -18.27 -30.55 -7.58
N SER A 83 -18.76 -31.65 -7.02
CA SER A 83 -18.30 -32.18 -5.73
C SER A 83 -17.78 -33.59 -5.88
N ARG A 84 -16.83 -33.98 -5.03
CA ARG A 84 -16.26 -35.33 -5.00
C ARG A 84 -16.54 -36.00 -3.66
N LYS A 85 -16.71 -37.33 -3.71
CA LYS A 85 -16.71 -38.21 -2.53
C LYS A 85 -15.52 -39.13 -2.60
N GLU A 86 -14.74 -39.20 -1.53
CA GLU A 86 -13.63 -40.15 -1.43
C GLU A 86 -13.31 -40.51 0.02
N LYS A 87 -12.34 -41.41 0.22
CA LYS A 87 -11.87 -41.80 1.54
C LYS A 87 -11.04 -40.67 2.14
N GLY A 88 -11.51 -40.12 3.25
CA GLY A 88 -10.75 -39.24 4.13
C GLY A 88 -10.40 -39.93 5.44
N CYS A 89 -9.93 -39.12 6.38
CA CYS A 89 -9.64 -39.54 7.74
C CYS A 89 -10.34 -38.65 8.75
N ARG A 90 -11.02 -39.29 9.69
CA ARG A 90 -11.47 -38.69 10.94
C ARG A 90 -10.45 -39.00 12.02
N ARG A 91 -9.61 -38.02 12.34
CA ARG A 91 -8.57 -38.18 13.36
C ARG A 91 -9.18 -38.24 14.76
N SER A 92 -8.44 -38.82 15.71
CA SER A 92 -8.90 -39.03 17.09
C SER A 92 -9.41 -37.75 17.76
N ASN A 93 -8.76 -36.61 17.55
CA ASN A 93 -9.23 -35.33 18.06
C ASN A 93 -10.61 -34.92 17.52
N ASN A 94 -10.95 -35.29 16.27
CA ASN A 94 -12.29 -35.07 15.73
C ASN A 94 -13.32 -36.03 16.34
N ILE A 95 -12.94 -37.28 16.63
CA ILE A 95 -13.81 -38.23 17.35
C ILE A 95 -14.16 -37.69 18.73
N ASP A 96 -13.16 -37.20 19.47
CA ASP A 96 -13.35 -36.59 20.78
C ASP A 96 -14.22 -35.31 20.70
N CYS A 97 -14.04 -34.53 19.64
CA CYS A 97 -14.87 -33.37 19.30
C CYS A 97 -16.36 -33.70 19.28
N ILE A 98 -16.71 -34.71 18.49
CA ILE A 98 -18.09 -35.13 18.26
C ILE A 98 -18.70 -35.62 19.58
N ALA A 99 -17.90 -36.29 20.41
CA ALA A 99 -18.33 -36.75 21.72
C ALA A 99 -18.64 -35.60 22.70
N LYS A 100 -17.96 -34.44 22.60
CA LYS A 100 -18.17 -33.28 23.49
C LYS A 100 -19.53 -32.60 23.32
N LYS A 101 -20.16 -32.68 22.14
CA LYS A 101 -21.46 -32.04 21.84
C LYS A 101 -21.52 -30.54 22.22
N ASN A 102 -20.41 -29.82 22.09
CA ASN A 102 -20.26 -28.43 22.54
C ASN A 102 -20.63 -27.39 21.46
N GLY A 103 -21.36 -27.79 20.41
CA GLY A 103 -21.75 -26.92 19.30
C GLY A 103 -20.74 -26.82 18.16
N PHE A 104 -19.52 -27.35 18.32
CA PHE A 104 -18.49 -27.40 17.28
C PHE A 104 -18.31 -28.80 16.70
N ALA A 105 -17.88 -28.86 15.45
CA ALA A 105 -17.45 -30.09 14.78
C ALA A 105 -15.92 -30.06 14.60
N GLY A 106 -15.30 -31.23 14.51
CA GLY A 106 -13.91 -31.29 14.09
C GLY A 106 -13.79 -31.25 12.57
N GLN A 107 -12.57 -31.04 12.08
CA GLN A 107 -12.26 -31.15 10.67
C GLN A 107 -11.83 -32.59 10.34
N ASP A 108 -12.49 -33.20 9.36
CA ASP A 108 -11.95 -34.39 8.70
C ASP A 108 -10.81 -33.97 7.76
N SER A 109 -10.00 -34.91 7.26
CA SER A 109 -8.90 -34.60 6.36
C SER A 109 -8.92 -35.47 5.10
N LEU A 110 -8.57 -34.89 3.94
CA LEU A 110 -8.24 -35.70 2.77
C LEU A 110 -6.94 -36.48 3.03
N LEU A 111 -6.82 -37.64 2.38
CA LEU A 111 -5.60 -38.42 2.37
C LEU A 111 -4.72 -37.97 1.21
N THR A 112 -3.56 -37.42 1.51
CA THR A 112 -2.49 -37.12 0.55
C THR A 112 -1.56 -38.33 0.36
N SER A 113 -0.71 -38.30 -0.66
CA SER A 113 0.26 -39.36 -0.95
C SER A 113 1.25 -39.65 0.19
N PHE A 114 1.44 -38.69 1.10
CA PHE A 114 2.38 -38.77 2.23
C PHE A 114 1.68 -38.82 3.60
N THR A 115 0.35 -38.88 3.66
CA THR A 115 -0.40 -38.97 4.93
C THR A 115 -1.15 -40.28 5.03
N LYS A 116 -1.02 -40.96 6.18
CA LYS A 116 -1.86 -42.11 6.55
C LYS A 116 -3.04 -41.67 7.41
N CYS A 117 -4.13 -42.43 7.40
CA CYS A 117 -5.22 -42.17 8.33
C CYS A 117 -4.86 -42.69 9.73
N GLU A 118 -4.54 -41.77 10.64
CA GLU A 118 -4.39 -42.03 12.06
C GLU A 118 -5.72 -41.70 12.77
N GLY A 119 -6.64 -42.66 12.75
CA GLY A 119 -8.01 -42.51 13.22
C GLY A 119 -8.97 -43.43 12.46
N THR A 120 -10.20 -42.98 12.24
CA THR A 120 -11.21 -43.73 11.49
C THR A 120 -11.29 -43.26 10.05
N SER A 121 -11.19 -44.18 9.08
CA SER A 121 -11.45 -43.85 7.68
C SER A 121 -12.94 -43.56 7.49
N VAL A 122 -13.25 -42.44 6.82
CA VAL A 122 -14.62 -41.98 6.58
C VAL A 122 -14.77 -41.54 5.13
N THR A 123 -15.98 -41.57 4.60
CA THR A 123 -16.27 -40.92 3.32
C THR A 123 -16.45 -39.43 3.55
N VAL A 124 -15.60 -38.62 2.92
CA VAL A 124 -15.69 -37.15 2.94
C VAL A 124 -16.31 -36.67 1.64
N THR A 125 -17.10 -35.60 1.70
CA THR A 125 -17.66 -34.91 0.53
C THR A 125 -17.16 -33.48 0.54
N TYR A 126 -16.66 -32.99 -0.59
CA TYR A 126 -16.13 -31.65 -0.70
C TYR A 126 -16.31 -31.09 -2.13
N ASP A 127 -16.22 -29.77 -2.24
CA ASP A 127 -16.31 -29.02 -3.48
C ASP A 127 -14.95 -29.00 -4.20
N ASN A 128 -14.91 -29.36 -5.49
CA ASN A 128 -13.65 -29.43 -6.23
C ASN A 128 -13.03 -28.04 -6.46
N ALA A 129 -13.82 -26.97 -6.54
CA ALA A 129 -13.33 -25.65 -6.89
C ALA A 129 -12.30 -25.13 -5.86
N ALA A 130 -12.47 -25.45 -4.58
CA ALA A 130 -11.55 -25.03 -3.54
C ALA A 130 -10.17 -25.71 -3.60
N LEU A 131 -10.05 -26.83 -4.33
CA LEU A 131 -8.77 -27.51 -4.59
C LEU A 131 -8.06 -27.00 -5.85
N ASN A 132 -8.76 -26.22 -6.68
CA ASN A 132 -8.27 -25.71 -7.96
C ASN A 132 -8.16 -24.17 -7.91
N PRO A 133 -7.16 -23.60 -7.21
CA PRO A 133 -7.07 -22.15 -6.98
C PRO A 133 -6.90 -21.35 -8.28
N LEU A 134 -7.27 -20.07 -8.25
CA LEU A 134 -7.01 -19.13 -9.35
C LEU A 134 -5.52 -18.84 -9.44
N ILE A 135 -4.91 -19.08 -10.60
CA ILE A 135 -3.49 -18.77 -10.83
C ILE A 135 -3.33 -17.25 -11.02
N VAL A 136 -2.39 -16.66 -10.29
CA VAL A 136 -2.01 -15.25 -10.41
C VAL A 136 -0.57 -15.17 -10.92
N GLY A 137 -0.43 -14.75 -12.17
CA GLY A 137 0.85 -14.53 -12.82
C GLY A 137 1.55 -13.25 -12.35
N SER A 138 2.65 -12.89 -13.03
CA SER A 138 3.42 -11.68 -12.68
C SER A 138 2.68 -10.40 -13.08
N ASN A 139 3.05 -9.28 -12.44
CA ASN A 139 2.57 -7.93 -12.77
C ASN A 139 1.03 -7.82 -12.69
N LYS A 140 0.47 -8.23 -11.56
CA LYS A 140 -0.99 -8.23 -11.33
C LYS A 140 -1.34 -7.35 -10.14
N THR A 141 -2.37 -6.52 -10.32
CA THR A 141 -3.08 -5.89 -9.23
C THR A 141 -4.48 -6.48 -9.18
N LEU A 142 -4.84 -7.15 -8.09
CA LEU A 142 -6.19 -7.64 -7.82
C LEU A 142 -6.77 -6.83 -6.66
N VAL A 143 -7.81 -6.04 -6.92
CA VAL A 143 -8.39 -5.13 -5.93
C VAL A 143 -9.91 -5.24 -5.86
N GLY A 144 -10.48 -5.23 -4.65
CA GLY A 144 -11.94 -5.16 -4.46
C GLY A 144 -12.45 -3.74 -4.32
N GLN A 145 -13.64 -3.47 -4.87
CA GLN A 145 -14.32 -2.18 -4.69
C GLN A 145 -15.21 -2.21 -3.43
N GLY A 146 -14.87 -1.38 -2.44
CA GLY A 146 -15.58 -1.38 -1.16
C GLY A 146 -15.55 -2.77 -0.53
N ILE A 147 -16.71 -3.29 -0.14
CA ILE A 147 -16.85 -4.66 0.40
C ILE A 147 -17.27 -5.71 -0.65
N LYS A 148 -17.35 -5.33 -1.93
CA LYS A 148 -17.97 -6.17 -2.97
C LYS A 148 -17.02 -7.23 -3.54
N GLY A 149 -15.71 -7.02 -3.45
CA GLY A 149 -14.71 -7.95 -3.99
C GLY A 149 -14.58 -9.22 -3.16
N VAL A 150 -15.36 -10.25 -3.49
CA VAL A 150 -15.39 -11.52 -2.75
C VAL A 150 -15.07 -12.69 -3.66
N LEU A 151 -14.16 -13.56 -3.23
CA LEU A 151 -13.90 -14.88 -3.81
C LEU A 151 -14.49 -15.95 -2.89
N ASN A 152 -15.61 -16.54 -3.29
CA ASN A 152 -16.36 -17.51 -2.47
C ASN A 152 -16.20 -18.92 -3.03
N GLY A 153 -15.52 -19.80 -2.30
CA GLY A 153 -15.34 -21.21 -2.67
C GLY A 153 -14.03 -21.53 -3.39
N LYS A 154 -13.16 -20.55 -3.63
CA LYS A 154 -11.86 -20.76 -4.28
C LYS A 154 -10.83 -19.73 -3.80
N GLY A 155 -9.59 -20.17 -3.59
CA GLY A 155 -8.46 -19.32 -3.22
C GLY A 155 -7.64 -18.86 -4.42
N ILE A 156 -6.54 -18.17 -4.15
CA ILE A 156 -5.57 -17.73 -5.17
C ILE A 156 -4.23 -18.44 -4.98
N PHE A 157 -3.56 -18.67 -6.10
CA PHE A 157 -2.21 -19.22 -6.17
C PHE A 157 -1.34 -18.23 -6.94
N ILE A 158 -0.53 -17.47 -6.22
CA ILE A 158 0.45 -16.54 -6.77
C ILE A 158 1.71 -17.31 -7.19
N THR A 159 1.93 -17.38 -8.50
CA THR A 159 3.12 -17.99 -9.12
C THR A 159 4.11 -16.95 -9.61
N GLY A 160 3.63 -15.74 -9.95
CA GLY A 160 4.43 -14.65 -10.48
C GLY A 160 4.99 -13.68 -9.43
N SER A 161 5.83 -12.76 -9.90
CA SER A 161 6.40 -11.65 -9.12
C SER A 161 5.67 -10.33 -9.40
N ASN A 162 5.88 -9.32 -8.56
CA ASN A 162 5.27 -8.00 -8.67
C ASN A 162 3.73 -8.09 -8.65
N VAL A 163 3.18 -8.49 -7.51
CA VAL A 163 1.74 -8.75 -7.34
C VAL A 163 1.19 -7.95 -6.16
N ILE A 164 0.09 -7.24 -6.39
CA ILE A 164 -0.70 -6.56 -5.36
C ILE A 164 -2.05 -7.27 -5.24
N VAL A 165 -2.44 -7.64 -4.03
CA VAL A 165 -3.76 -8.15 -3.68
C VAL A 165 -4.32 -7.25 -2.58
N GLN A 166 -5.35 -6.47 -2.88
CA GLN A 166 -5.87 -5.47 -1.95
C GLN A 166 -7.40 -5.52 -1.80
N ASN A 167 -7.90 -5.37 -0.57
CA ASN A 167 -9.34 -5.15 -0.33
C ASN A 167 -10.28 -6.24 -0.87
N ILE A 168 -9.87 -7.51 -0.80
CA ILE A 168 -10.71 -8.65 -1.19
C ILE A 168 -10.98 -9.58 -0.01
N HIS A 169 -12.14 -10.25 -0.05
CA HIS A 169 -12.51 -11.28 0.91
C HIS A 169 -12.43 -12.66 0.26
N ILE A 170 -11.64 -13.57 0.81
CA ILE A 170 -11.56 -14.98 0.38
C ILE A 170 -12.24 -15.85 1.44
N THR A 171 -13.26 -16.63 1.06
CA THR A 171 -14.06 -17.40 2.04
C THR A 171 -14.70 -18.68 1.50
N ASN A 172 -15.11 -19.56 2.40
CA ASN A 172 -15.92 -20.77 2.16
C ASN A 172 -15.21 -21.86 1.34
N LEU A 173 -13.93 -22.10 1.61
CA LEU A 173 -13.14 -23.14 0.92
C LEU A 173 -13.19 -24.45 1.73
N ASN A 174 -14.24 -25.25 1.58
CA ASN A 174 -14.39 -26.56 2.28
C ASN A 174 -13.97 -26.53 3.77
N PRO A 175 -14.59 -25.68 4.61
CA PRO A 175 -14.12 -25.44 5.98
C PRO A 175 -14.09 -26.69 6.88
N HIS A 176 -14.84 -27.73 6.53
CA HIS A 176 -14.90 -29.00 7.25
C HIS A 176 -13.75 -29.96 6.93
N ILE A 177 -12.89 -29.64 5.95
CA ILE A 177 -11.88 -30.55 5.41
C ILE A 177 -10.48 -29.93 5.44
N VAL A 178 -9.57 -30.51 6.24
CA VAL A 178 -8.13 -30.28 6.08
C VAL A 178 -7.70 -30.80 4.71
N TRP A 179 -6.90 -30.00 3.99
CA TRP A 179 -6.59 -30.17 2.57
C TRP A 179 -7.73 -29.86 1.60
N GLY A 180 -8.86 -29.33 2.10
CA GLY A 180 -10.00 -28.92 1.29
C GLY A 180 -9.83 -27.59 0.56
N GLY A 181 -8.74 -26.84 0.81
CA GLY A 181 -8.41 -25.59 0.14
C GLY A 181 -7.59 -24.65 1.02
N ASP A 182 -6.68 -23.89 0.39
CA ASP A 182 -5.94 -22.78 0.99
C ASP A 182 -6.39 -21.46 0.38
N ALA A 183 -6.46 -20.39 1.16
CA ALA A 183 -6.92 -19.10 0.66
C ALA A 183 -5.88 -18.39 -0.21
N ILE A 184 -4.64 -18.26 0.27
CA ILE A 184 -3.53 -17.68 -0.49
C ILE A 184 -2.34 -18.62 -0.47
N THR A 185 -2.00 -19.16 -1.64
CA THR A 185 -0.77 -19.96 -1.85
C THR A 185 0.23 -19.15 -2.64
N ILE A 186 1.49 -19.15 -2.19
CA ILE A 186 2.60 -18.49 -2.90
C ILE A 186 3.67 -19.54 -3.18
N ARG A 187 3.94 -19.77 -4.47
CA ARG A 187 5.03 -20.64 -4.93
C ARG A 187 5.35 -20.30 -6.38
N GLY A 188 6.59 -19.93 -6.67
CA GLY A 188 6.99 -19.67 -8.05
C GLY A 188 7.31 -20.95 -8.81
N ASP A 189 7.40 -20.80 -10.12
CA ASP A 189 7.70 -21.90 -11.04
C ASP A 189 9.15 -22.37 -10.89
N GLY A 190 9.38 -23.68 -11.02
CA GLY A 190 10.73 -24.25 -11.01
C GLY A 190 11.54 -24.02 -9.72
N ASN A 191 10.89 -23.82 -8.57
CA ASN A 191 11.50 -23.43 -7.29
C ASN A 191 12.13 -22.03 -7.27
N VAL A 192 11.79 -21.15 -8.22
CA VAL A 192 12.15 -19.73 -8.17
C VAL A 192 11.22 -19.05 -7.16
N ALA A 193 11.79 -18.34 -6.19
CA ALA A 193 11.01 -17.58 -5.23
C ALA A 193 10.37 -16.36 -5.92
N PRO A 194 9.04 -16.16 -5.86
CA PRO A 194 8.43 -14.91 -6.29
C PRO A 194 9.00 -13.72 -5.53
N THR A 195 9.01 -12.56 -6.18
CA THR A 195 9.50 -11.30 -5.61
C THR A 195 8.43 -10.22 -5.61
N GLY A 196 8.42 -9.35 -4.60
CA GLY A 196 7.52 -8.19 -4.55
C GLY A 196 6.04 -8.58 -4.54
N ILE A 197 5.56 -9.04 -3.39
CA ILE A 197 4.14 -9.38 -3.19
C ILE A 197 3.60 -8.56 -2.03
N TRP A 198 2.55 -7.78 -2.29
CA TRP A 198 1.85 -7.00 -1.28
C TRP A 198 0.41 -7.50 -1.14
N ILE A 199 0.07 -7.95 0.07
CA ILE A 199 -1.27 -8.38 0.45
C ILE A 199 -1.75 -7.40 1.51
N ASP A 200 -2.79 -6.63 1.20
CA ASP A 200 -3.23 -5.53 2.04
C ASP A 200 -4.74 -5.45 2.16
N HIS A 201 -5.27 -5.12 3.34
CA HIS A 201 -6.72 -5.01 3.55
C HIS A 201 -7.52 -6.25 3.10
N VAL A 202 -6.92 -7.44 3.13
CA VAL A 202 -7.64 -8.67 2.77
C VAL A 202 -8.39 -9.21 3.98
N LYS A 203 -9.52 -9.87 3.73
CA LYS A 203 -10.19 -10.69 4.74
C LYS A 203 -10.12 -12.16 4.35
N ILE A 204 -9.79 -13.03 5.31
CA ILE A 204 -9.84 -14.48 5.11
C ILE A 204 -10.68 -15.11 6.21
N SER A 205 -11.66 -15.93 5.83
CA SER A 205 -12.54 -16.63 6.79
C SER A 205 -13.02 -17.97 6.26
N ASN A 206 -13.41 -18.87 7.18
CA ASN A 206 -14.16 -20.09 6.84
C ASN A 206 -13.52 -20.95 5.72
N ILE A 207 -12.25 -21.33 5.92
CA ILE A 207 -11.47 -22.15 4.97
C ILE A 207 -11.06 -23.49 5.59
N GLY A 208 -10.70 -24.47 4.75
CA GLY A 208 -10.34 -25.82 5.18
C GLY A 208 -8.95 -25.92 5.78
N ARG A 209 -7.96 -25.20 5.21
CA ARG A 209 -6.56 -25.25 5.66
C ARG A 209 -5.92 -23.85 5.72
N GLN A 210 -4.79 -23.59 5.08
CA GLN A 210 -3.98 -22.40 5.37
C GLN A 210 -4.65 -21.12 4.89
N MET A 211 -4.67 -20.08 5.74
CA MET A 211 -5.03 -18.74 5.31
C MET A 211 -3.96 -18.19 4.36
N VAL A 212 -2.69 -18.37 4.72
CA VAL A 212 -1.55 -18.04 3.86
C VAL A 212 -0.49 -19.14 3.94
N VAL A 213 0.05 -19.56 2.79
CA VAL A 213 1.15 -20.51 2.72
C VAL A 213 2.20 -20.10 1.70
N THR A 214 3.46 -19.98 2.15
CA THR A 214 4.62 -19.88 1.27
C THR A 214 5.21 -21.28 1.16
N ASN A 215 5.13 -21.87 -0.03
CA ASN A 215 5.55 -23.26 -0.26
C ASN A 215 7.10 -23.34 -0.37
N PHE A 216 7.64 -24.48 -0.77
CA PHE A 216 9.09 -24.74 -0.73
C PHE A 216 9.99 -23.77 -1.54
N SER A 217 9.46 -23.08 -2.56
CA SER A 217 10.24 -22.04 -3.26
C SER A 217 10.56 -20.84 -2.37
N GLY A 218 9.72 -20.59 -1.35
CA GLY A 218 9.73 -19.36 -0.57
C GLY A 218 9.25 -18.15 -1.37
N VAL A 219 9.47 -16.96 -0.82
CA VAL A 219 9.12 -15.66 -1.40
C VAL A 219 10.07 -14.57 -0.86
N LYS A 220 10.61 -13.74 -1.74
CA LYS A 220 11.46 -12.62 -1.33
C LYS A 220 10.69 -11.31 -1.47
N GLY A 221 10.48 -10.59 -0.39
CA GLY A 221 9.77 -9.32 -0.48
C GLY A 221 8.25 -9.44 -0.35
N LEU A 222 7.77 -10.17 0.66
CA LEU A 222 6.34 -10.29 0.96
C LEU A 222 5.97 -9.33 2.09
N THR A 223 4.91 -8.54 1.90
CA THR A 223 4.28 -7.77 2.99
C THR A 223 2.81 -8.11 3.07
N ILE A 224 2.37 -8.46 4.28
CA ILE A 224 0.98 -8.68 4.63
C ILE A 224 0.60 -7.60 5.64
N SER A 225 -0.27 -6.68 5.23
CA SER A 225 -0.66 -5.52 6.02
C SER A 225 -2.16 -5.34 6.18
N ASN A 226 -2.57 -4.73 7.30
CA ASN A 226 -3.92 -4.24 7.54
C ASN A 226 -5.03 -5.27 7.25
N SER A 227 -4.74 -6.55 7.42
CA SER A 227 -5.63 -7.64 6.98
C SER A 227 -6.34 -8.31 8.15
N ASP A 228 -7.54 -8.83 7.88
CA ASP A 228 -8.43 -9.49 8.85
C ASP A 228 -8.42 -11.02 8.64
N PHE A 229 -7.76 -11.72 9.55
CA PHE A 229 -7.65 -13.18 9.55
C PHE A 229 -8.60 -13.77 10.59
N ASP A 230 -9.83 -14.04 10.14
CA ASP A 230 -10.96 -14.48 10.97
C ASP A 230 -10.99 -16.00 11.11
N GLY A 231 -10.50 -16.50 12.24
CA GLY A 231 -10.44 -17.92 12.55
C GLY A 231 -11.75 -18.52 13.09
N ARG A 232 -12.85 -17.76 13.17
CA ARG A 232 -14.14 -18.33 13.61
C ARG A 232 -14.62 -19.37 12.62
N THR A 233 -14.89 -20.57 13.11
CA THR A 233 -15.33 -21.68 12.27
C THR A 233 -16.23 -22.64 13.06
N LYS A 234 -17.15 -23.30 12.35
CA LYS A 234 -17.90 -24.43 12.92
C LYS A 234 -17.03 -25.70 13.01
N PHE A 235 -16.01 -25.79 12.15
CA PHE A 235 -15.16 -26.96 11.98
C PHE A 235 -13.73 -26.61 12.38
N SER A 236 -13.27 -27.10 13.53
CA SER A 236 -11.95 -26.76 14.08
C SER A 236 -11.20 -28.02 14.52
N THR A 237 -9.90 -28.08 14.27
CA THR A 237 -9.07 -29.18 14.80
C THR A 237 -8.91 -29.12 16.33
N SER A 238 -9.11 -27.95 16.92
CA SER A 238 -9.10 -27.70 18.37
C SER A 238 -10.44 -27.91 19.06
N CYS A 239 -11.53 -28.13 18.31
CA CYS A 239 -12.85 -28.45 18.84
C CYS A 239 -13.50 -27.37 19.71
N ASP A 240 -13.21 -26.11 19.39
CA ASP A 240 -13.61 -24.94 20.17
C ASP A 240 -13.97 -23.73 19.29
N GLY A 241 -14.13 -23.96 17.99
CA GLY A 241 -14.52 -22.96 17.01
C GLY A 241 -13.41 -22.06 16.51
N ARG A 242 -12.14 -22.39 16.81
CA ARG A 242 -10.97 -21.62 16.40
C ARG A 242 -10.14 -22.33 15.34
N HIS A 243 -9.74 -21.58 14.31
CA HIS A 243 -9.01 -22.11 13.17
C HIS A 243 -7.53 -22.33 13.49
N TYR A 244 -6.99 -23.51 13.21
CA TYR A 244 -5.60 -23.85 13.52
C TYR A 244 -4.62 -23.45 12.42
N TRP A 245 -5.09 -23.37 11.18
CA TRP A 245 -4.26 -23.27 9.99
C TRP A 245 -4.16 -21.81 9.51
N GLY A 246 -3.52 -20.95 10.30
CA GLY A 246 -3.30 -19.55 9.93
C GLY A 246 -2.27 -19.41 8.82
N PHE A 247 -1.00 -19.32 9.19
CA PHE A 247 0.12 -19.04 8.31
C PHE A 247 1.12 -20.18 8.36
N LEU A 248 1.49 -20.69 7.19
CA LEU A 248 2.58 -21.66 7.04
C LEU A 248 3.67 -21.04 6.17
N LEU A 249 4.68 -20.47 6.82
CA LEU A 249 5.74 -19.72 6.17
C LEU A 249 6.99 -20.60 6.05
N LEU A 250 7.18 -21.18 4.86
CA LEU A 250 8.27 -22.10 4.53
C LEU A 250 9.06 -21.58 3.33
N GLY A 251 10.09 -22.36 2.97
CA GLY A 251 10.76 -22.27 1.67
C GLY A 251 12.23 -21.92 1.76
N LYS A 252 12.96 -22.15 0.67
CA LYS A 252 14.40 -21.96 0.57
C LYS A 252 14.84 -20.60 1.11
N ARG A 253 14.11 -19.55 0.74
CA ARG A 253 14.21 -18.23 1.36
C ARG A 253 12.86 -17.52 1.36
N THR A 254 12.40 -17.14 2.56
CA THR A 254 11.18 -16.35 2.77
C THR A 254 11.49 -15.11 3.59
N GLU A 255 11.08 -13.93 3.12
CA GLU A 255 11.26 -12.64 3.79
C GLU A 255 9.92 -11.92 3.83
N LEU A 256 9.36 -11.78 5.05
CA LEU A 256 7.99 -11.33 5.25
C LEU A 256 7.88 -10.21 6.28
N SER A 257 7.13 -9.16 5.95
CA SER A 257 6.64 -8.13 6.87
C SER A 257 5.19 -8.45 7.21
N LEU A 258 4.88 -8.67 8.49
CA LEU A 258 3.53 -8.89 9.01
C LEU A 258 3.14 -7.65 9.84
N ILE A 259 2.38 -6.73 9.26
CA ILE A 259 2.22 -5.38 9.80
C ILE A 259 0.75 -5.03 10.02
N GLY A 260 0.37 -4.61 11.22
CA GLY A 260 -0.97 -4.04 11.41
C GLY A 260 -2.12 -5.00 11.13
N ASN A 261 -1.93 -6.32 11.25
CA ASN A 261 -2.97 -7.29 10.97
C ASN A 261 -3.82 -7.60 12.21
N TYR A 262 -5.08 -7.97 12.00
CA TYR A 262 -5.95 -8.54 13.02
C TYR A 262 -6.02 -10.05 12.83
N ILE A 263 -5.39 -10.80 13.72
CA ILE A 263 -5.30 -12.26 13.64
C ILE A 263 -6.04 -12.82 14.84
N HIS A 264 -7.22 -13.38 14.60
CA HIS A 264 -8.14 -13.64 15.71
C HIS A 264 -8.90 -14.96 15.64
N HIS A 265 -9.31 -15.45 16.81
CA HIS A 265 -10.07 -16.70 16.93
C HIS A 265 -9.32 -17.88 16.30
N THR A 266 -8.01 -17.95 16.49
CA THR A 266 -7.15 -19.04 15.98
C THR A 266 -6.71 -19.98 17.11
N SER A 267 -6.15 -21.14 16.77
CA SER A 267 -5.63 -22.09 17.77
C SER A 267 -4.20 -22.57 17.47
N GLY A 268 -3.60 -22.09 16.40
CA GLY A 268 -2.25 -22.47 15.99
C GLY A 268 -1.73 -21.62 14.84
N ARG A 269 -0.45 -21.81 14.52
CA ARG A 269 0.21 -21.30 13.30
C ARG A 269 -0.13 -19.84 13.01
N SER A 270 -0.01 -18.97 13.99
CA SER A 270 -0.32 -17.54 13.84
C SER A 270 0.90 -16.68 14.19
N PRO A 271 2.03 -16.75 13.44
CA PRO A 271 2.34 -17.66 12.31
C PRO A 271 3.19 -18.88 12.70
N LYS A 272 3.24 -19.92 11.83
CA LYS A 272 4.32 -20.92 11.83
C LYS A 272 5.43 -20.50 10.85
N VAL A 273 6.67 -20.47 11.31
CA VAL A 273 7.83 -19.98 10.56
C VAL A 273 8.93 -21.04 10.49
N GLY A 274 9.34 -21.40 9.28
CA GLY A 274 10.33 -22.45 9.02
C GLY A 274 9.81 -23.87 9.34
N GLY A 275 10.74 -24.83 9.36
CA GLY A 275 10.41 -26.24 9.60
C GLY A 275 11.35 -27.24 8.94
N HIS A 276 12.17 -26.83 7.97
CA HIS A 276 13.08 -27.70 7.25
C HIS A 276 14.54 -27.24 7.38
N SER A 277 15.46 -28.20 7.39
CA SER A 277 16.89 -27.91 7.41
C SER A 277 17.33 -27.29 6.08
N GLY A 278 18.18 -26.26 6.14
CA GLY A 278 18.68 -25.55 4.96
C GLY A 278 17.75 -24.48 4.39
N GLU A 279 16.53 -24.34 4.91
CA GLU A 279 15.60 -23.25 4.59
C GLU A 279 15.82 -22.05 5.51
N VAL A 280 15.54 -20.84 5.01
CA VAL A 280 15.61 -19.59 5.78
C VAL A 280 14.31 -18.83 5.64
N SER A 281 13.57 -18.64 6.73
CA SER A 281 12.34 -17.84 6.77
C SER A 281 12.47 -16.75 7.81
N VAL A 282 12.53 -15.49 7.37
CA VAL A 282 12.64 -14.30 8.21
C VAL A 282 11.29 -13.58 8.23
N VAL A 283 10.73 -13.39 9.42
CA VAL A 283 9.47 -12.67 9.64
C VAL A 283 9.70 -11.48 10.56
N TYR A 284 9.33 -10.30 10.07
CA TYR A 284 9.27 -9.08 10.86
C TYR A 284 7.81 -8.77 11.18
N ALA A 285 7.41 -8.94 12.45
CA ALA A 285 6.03 -8.76 12.90
C ALA A 285 5.88 -7.50 13.76
N ALA A 286 5.18 -6.49 13.24
CA ALA A 286 5.00 -5.22 13.94
C ALA A 286 3.54 -4.75 13.99
N ASN A 287 3.14 -4.19 15.13
CA ASN A 287 1.82 -3.58 15.32
C ASN A 287 0.60 -4.45 14.96
N ASN A 288 0.73 -5.79 15.02
CA ASN A 288 -0.40 -6.68 14.84
C ASN A 288 -1.23 -6.80 16.12
N TYR A 289 -2.52 -7.04 15.95
CA TYR A 289 -3.44 -7.39 17.03
C TYR A 289 -3.77 -8.88 16.96
N PHE A 290 -3.21 -9.65 17.89
CA PHE A 290 -3.53 -11.06 18.09
C PHE A 290 -4.63 -11.18 19.15
N TYR A 291 -5.73 -11.85 18.84
CA TYR A 291 -6.88 -11.91 19.74
C TYR A 291 -7.55 -13.28 19.82
N GLU A 292 -7.94 -13.71 21.02
CA GLU A 292 -8.76 -14.91 21.24
C GLU A 292 -8.14 -16.18 20.64
N ASN A 293 -6.91 -16.50 21.04
CA ASN A 293 -6.23 -17.72 20.62
C ASN A 293 -6.09 -18.71 21.80
N THR A 294 -6.77 -19.85 21.70
CA THR A 294 -6.80 -20.89 22.77
C THR A 294 -5.63 -21.84 22.74
N GLY A 295 -4.87 -21.87 21.65
CA GLY A 295 -3.67 -22.65 21.49
C GLY A 295 -2.47 -21.71 21.44
N HIS A 296 -1.76 -21.72 20.32
CA HIS A 296 -0.57 -20.91 20.17
C HIS A 296 -0.60 -19.96 18.97
N ALA A 297 0.13 -18.84 19.10
CA ALA A 297 0.37 -17.91 18.01
C ALA A 297 1.65 -18.30 17.25
N PHE A 298 2.82 -17.80 17.65
CA PHE A 298 4.07 -18.07 16.96
C PHE A 298 4.55 -19.52 17.19
N ASP A 299 4.95 -20.19 16.11
CA ASP A 299 5.73 -21.44 16.11
C ASP A 299 6.93 -21.25 15.18
N VAL A 300 8.04 -20.79 15.75
CA VAL A 300 9.29 -20.56 15.00
C VAL A 300 10.18 -21.79 15.13
N SER A 301 10.30 -22.53 14.03
CA SER A 301 10.99 -23.82 13.91
C SER A 301 12.37 -23.68 13.26
N THR A 302 13.05 -24.80 13.00
CA THR A 302 14.32 -24.87 12.24
C THR A 302 14.29 -23.97 11.00
N GLY A 303 15.31 -23.11 10.84
CA GLY A 303 15.40 -22.18 9.72
C GLY A 303 14.49 -20.96 9.82
N GLY A 304 13.66 -20.87 10.86
CA GLY A 304 12.80 -19.73 11.15
C GLY A 304 13.48 -18.70 12.04
N TYR A 305 13.32 -17.43 11.67
CA TYR A 305 13.80 -16.26 12.39
C TYR A 305 12.67 -15.25 12.46
N ALA A 306 12.31 -14.77 13.65
CA ALA A 306 11.31 -13.73 13.75
C ALA A 306 11.64 -12.67 14.81
N LEU A 307 11.28 -11.43 14.49
CA LEU A 307 11.25 -10.29 15.42
C LEU A 307 9.80 -9.86 15.58
N ALA A 308 9.34 -9.76 16.84
CA ALA A 308 8.02 -9.22 17.17
C ALA A 308 8.16 -7.94 18.00
N GLU A 309 7.75 -6.79 17.47
CA GLU A 309 7.75 -5.51 18.21
C GLU A 309 6.41 -4.77 18.09
N GLY A 310 6.00 -4.04 19.13
CA GLY A 310 4.79 -3.22 19.09
C GLY A 310 3.48 -3.97 18.87
N ASN A 311 3.44 -5.30 19.02
CA ASN A 311 2.23 -6.11 18.85
C ASN A 311 1.39 -6.12 20.13
N TYR A 312 0.08 -6.25 19.98
CA TYR A 312 -0.86 -6.43 21.08
C TYR A 312 -1.40 -7.86 21.07
N PHE A 313 -1.26 -8.58 22.18
CA PHE A 313 -1.81 -9.93 22.37
C PHE A 313 -2.92 -9.87 23.42
N GLY A 314 -4.16 -10.13 23.02
CA GLY A 314 -5.33 -10.21 23.90
C GLY A 314 -5.89 -11.63 23.94
N SER A 315 -6.00 -12.23 25.12
CA SER A 315 -6.55 -13.60 25.27
C SER A 315 -5.83 -14.65 24.41
N VAL A 316 -4.49 -14.62 24.38
CA VAL A 316 -3.66 -15.58 23.63
C VAL A 316 -2.98 -16.53 24.62
N ALA A 317 -3.40 -17.79 24.65
CA ALA A 317 -2.93 -18.77 25.63
C ALA A 317 -1.41 -18.99 25.56
N TYR A 318 -0.86 -19.20 24.37
CA TYR A 318 0.59 -19.33 24.15
C TYR A 318 1.05 -18.41 23.01
N PRO A 319 1.46 -17.15 23.29
CA PRO A 319 1.95 -16.25 22.24
C PRO A 319 3.13 -16.81 21.44
N ILE A 320 3.92 -17.70 22.04
CA ILE A 320 5.01 -18.41 21.39
C ILE A 320 5.10 -19.85 21.93
N VAL A 321 5.25 -20.83 21.05
CA VAL A 321 5.63 -22.20 21.43
C VAL A 321 7.13 -22.30 21.58
N ASN A 322 7.59 -22.96 22.65
CA ASN A 322 9.01 -23.24 22.82
C ASN A 322 9.48 -24.30 21.81
N ASN A 323 10.13 -23.84 20.75
CA ASN A 323 10.76 -24.69 19.75
C ASN A 323 12.25 -24.34 19.64
N PRO A 324 13.14 -25.10 20.31
CA PRO A 324 14.54 -24.71 20.50
C PRO A 324 15.36 -24.69 19.20
N LYS A 325 14.80 -25.17 18.09
CA LYS A 325 15.46 -25.17 16.78
C LYS A 325 15.24 -23.88 15.98
N GLY A 326 14.27 -23.05 16.35
CA GLY A 326 14.05 -21.74 15.75
C GLY A 326 14.80 -20.62 16.45
N SER A 327 14.58 -19.38 15.99
CA SER A 327 15.13 -18.18 16.60
C SER A 327 14.09 -17.07 16.68
N PHE A 328 13.91 -16.48 17.86
CA PHE A 328 12.89 -15.48 18.11
C PHE A 328 13.42 -14.34 18.97
N LEU A 329 13.22 -13.11 18.51
CA LEU A 329 13.58 -11.89 19.23
C LEU A 329 12.30 -11.16 19.63
N VAL A 330 12.16 -10.96 20.93
CA VAL A 330 11.10 -10.17 21.55
C VAL A 330 11.80 -9.12 22.42
N PRO A 331 11.65 -7.82 22.11
CA PRO A 331 12.25 -6.77 22.93
C PRO A 331 11.60 -6.78 24.31
N THR A 332 12.43 -6.87 25.35
CA THR A 332 12.05 -6.70 26.76
C THR A 332 12.33 -5.29 27.25
N VAL A 333 13.33 -4.65 26.67
CA VAL A 333 13.59 -3.21 26.76
C VAL A 333 13.76 -2.62 25.35
N ALA A 334 13.49 -1.33 25.21
CA ALA A 334 13.49 -0.67 23.90
C ALA A 334 14.84 -0.81 23.19
N SER A 335 15.95 -0.80 23.93
CA SER A 335 17.30 -0.87 23.38
C SER A 335 17.71 -2.22 22.79
N ASP A 336 16.93 -3.30 23.00
CA ASP A 336 17.26 -4.66 22.53
C ASP A 336 17.43 -4.74 21.00
N CYS A 337 16.84 -3.79 20.28
CA CYS A 337 16.87 -3.73 18.82
C CYS A 337 17.93 -2.80 18.24
N LYS A 338 18.67 -2.04 19.07
CA LYS A 338 19.70 -1.11 18.58
C LYS A 338 20.78 -1.85 17.78
N ALA A 339 21.20 -3.02 18.24
CA ALA A 339 22.24 -3.79 17.57
C ALA A 339 21.76 -4.44 16.26
N SER A 340 20.48 -4.85 16.18
CA SER A 340 19.94 -5.61 15.05
C SER A 340 19.37 -4.73 13.94
N ILE A 341 18.64 -3.67 14.30
CA ILE A 341 17.94 -2.78 13.35
C ILE A 341 18.30 -1.30 13.54
N GLY A 342 19.22 -0.98 14.45
CA GLY A 342 19.79 0.37 14.57
C GLY A 342 18.88 1.44 15.15
N ARG A 343 17.74 1.04 15.73
CA ARG A 343 16.83 1.91 16.48
C ARG A 343 16.25 1.16 17.67
N ASP A 344 15.64 1.92 18.57
CA ASP A 344 14.85 1.33 19.64
C ASP A 344 13.63 0.60 19.08
N CYS A 345 13.31 -0.53 19.69
CA CYS A 345 12.10 -1.30 19.43
C CYS A 345 10.90 -0.72 20.18
N LYS A 346 9.70 -1.03 19.68
CA LYS A 346 8.46 -0.87 20.44
C LYS A 346 8.15 -2.16 21.21
N LEU A 347 7.81 -2.03 22.49
CA LEU A 347 7.49 -3.18 23.32
C LEU A 347 6.12 -3.76 22.94
N ASN A 348 5.98 -5.07 23.06
CA ASN A 348 4.71 -5.76 22.88
C ASN A 348 3.86 -5.65 24.17
N VAL A 349 2.54 -5.68 24.03
CA VAL A 349 1.59 -5.72 25.15
C VAL A 349 0.93 -7.09 25.23
N LEU A 350 0.89 -7.66 26.43
CA LEU A 350 0.23 -8.94 26.74
C LEU A 350 -0.93 -8.67 27.70
N ALA A 351 -2.16 -8.84 27.23
CA ALA A 351 -3.39 -8.74 28.01
C ALA A 351 -4.06 -10.12 28.07
N ASN A 352 -4.29 -10.65 29.27
CA ASN A 352 -4.87 -11.98 29.49
C ASN A 352 -4.21 -13.08 28.64
N SER A 353 -2.90 -12.99 28.44
CA SER A 353 -2.13 -13.82 27.52
C SER A 353 -0.96 -14.50 28.23
N GLY A 354 -0.49 -15.61 27.67
CA GLY A 354 0.72 -16.30 28.13
C GLY A 354 1.98 -15.47 27.95
N ALA A 355 3.12 -16.00 28.41
CA ALA A 355 4.40 -15.31 28.27
C ALA A 355 4.90 -15.27 26.82
N LEU A 356 5.48 -14.15 26.43
CA LEU A 356 6.21 -13.97 25.16
C LEU A 356 7.71 -13.84 25.49
N LYS A 357 8.54 -14.77 25.00
CA LYS A 357 9.95 -14.87 25.37
C LYS A 357 10.85 -15.03 24.15
N SER A 358 12.00 -14.36 24.18
CA SER A 358 13.09 -14.54 23.21
C SER A 358 13.80 -15.87 23.37
N TYR A 359 14.38 -16.38 22.28
CA TYR A 359 15.34 -17.47 22.28
C TYR A 359 16.21 -17.40 21.02
N SER A 360 17.52 -17.67 21.16
CA SER A 360 18.48 -17.55 20.06
C SER A 360 18.47 -16.17 19.36
N GLN A 361 18.27 -15.09 20.13
CA GLN A 361 18.07 -13.73 19.61
C GLN A 361 19.24 -13.22 18.75
N ASP A 362 20.48 -13.62 19.06
CA ASP A 362 21.67 -13.23 18.28
C ASP A 362 21.60 -13.75 16.84
N LYS A 363 20.98 -14.92 16.64
CA LYS A 363 20.76 -15.47 15.31
C LYS A 363 19.70 -14.67 14.53
N VAL A 364 18.68 -14.16 15.23
CA VAL A 364 17.70 -13.24 14.62
C VAL A 364 18.39 -11.94 14.23
N ALA A 365 19.15 -11.33 15.15
CA ALA A 365 19.88 -10.09 14.89
C ALA A 365 20.78 -10.21 13.65
N SER A 366 21.48 -11.34 13.50
CA SER A 366 22.34 -11.63 12.35
C SER A 366 21.59 -11.63 11.01
N GLN A 367 20.35 -12.14 10.98
CA GLN A 367 19.50 -12.10 9.77
C GLN A 367 18.99 -10.68 9.48
N LEU A 368 18.70 -9.89 10.51
CA LEU A 368 18.11 -8.56 10.36
C LEU A 368 19.11 -7.47 9.95
N THR A 369 20.41 -7.62 10.24
CA THR A 369 21.43 -6.62 9.88
C THR A 369 21.40 -6.24 8.40
N GLY A 370 21.27 -7.24 7.50
CA GLY A 370 21.16 -7.00 6.06
C GLY A 370 19.80 -6.48 5.60
N LEU A 371 18.79 -6.49 6.46
CA LEU A 371 17.40 -6.11 6.18
C LEU A 371 16.98 -4.81 6.88
N LYS A 372 17.91 -4.20 7.65
CA LYS A 372 17.69 -3.00 8.46
C LYS A 372 17.09 -1.83 7.66
N ALA A 373 17.59 -1.57 6.45
CA ALA A 373 17.12 -0.47 5.62
C ALA A 373 15.62 -0.60 5.31
N ILE A 374 15.19 -1.80 4.94
CA ILE A 374 13.79 -2.14 4.64
C ILE A 374 12.94 -2.04 5.91
N ILE A 375 13.40 -2.61 7.03
CA ILE A 375 12.68 -2.58 8.31
C ILE A 375 12.49 -1.14 8.81
N ASN A 376 13.46 -0.26 8.59
CA ASN A 376 13.39 1.12 9.06
C ASN A 376 12.53 2.04 8.19
N GLN A 377 12.07 1.58 7.03
CA GLN A 377 11.00 2.27 6.28
C GLN A 377 9.64 2.14 6.98
N LEU A 378 9.47 1.13 7.84
CA LEU A 378 8.23 0.90 8.56
C LEU A 378 8.16 1.76 9.82
N LYS A 379 7.12 2.59 9.91
CA LYS A 379 6.81 3.35 11.13
C LYS A 379 6.14 2.43 12.15
N VAL A 380 6.89 1.99 13.15
CA VAL A 380 6.36 1.21 14.28
C VAL A 380 5.94 2.13 15.41
N VAL A 381 4.69 1.97 15.87
CA VAL A 381 4.12 2.72 17.00
C VAL A 381 4.08 1.86 18.26
N ALA A 382 3.81 2.49 19.41
CA ALA A 382 3.59 1.75 20.64
C ALA A 382 2.43 0.75 20.47
N ALA A 383 2.56 -0.44 21.06
CA ALA A 383 1.50 -1.44 21.02
C ALA A 383 0.21 -0.86 21.61
N THR A 384 -0.87 -0.93 20.85
CA THR A 384 -2.19 -0.49 21.27
C THR A 384 -3.22 -1.55 20.90
N GLN A 385 -4.30 -1.64 21.68
CA GLN A 385 -5.44 -2.43 21.29
C GLN A 385 -6.19 -1.68 20.18
N LEU A 386 -6.17 -2.22 18.97
CA LEU A 386 -6.82 -1.60 17.83
C LEU A 386 -8.33 -1.87 17.86
N SER A 387 -9.13 -0.85 17.51
CA SER A 387 -10.57 -1.04 17.34
C SER A 387 -10.84 -1.97 16.16
N VAL A 388 -11.75 -2.92 16.33
CA VAL A 388 -12.13 -3.86 15.28
C VAL A 388 -13.06 -3.13 14.30
N GLY A 389 -12.59 -2.89 13.09
CA GLY A 389 -13.37 -2.20 12.05
C GLY A 389 -12.59 -2.09 10.74
N SER A 390 -13.32 -1.87 9.64
CA SER A 390 -12.79 -1.85 8.27
C SER A 390 -11.77 -0.74 8.01
N ASN A 391 -11.76 0.31 8.84
CA ASN A 391 -10.77 1.38 8.77
C ASN A 391 -9.38 0.93 9.24
N ASN A 392 -9.30 -0.16 10.01
CA ASN A 392 -8.06 -0.71 10.53
C ASN A 392 -7.67 -2.01 9.85
N PHE A 393 -8.66 -2.86 9.53
CA PHE A 393 -8.40 -4.21 9.03
C PHE A 393 -9.41 -4.69 8.00
N GLY A 394 -8.93 -5.48 7.06
CA GLY A 394 -9.75 -6.24 6.13
C GLY A 394 -10.52 -5.35 5.15
N VAL A 395 -11.57 -5.92 4.58
CA VAL A 395 -12.29 -5.27 3.47
C VAL A 395 -13.12 -4.07 3.93
N GLY A 396 -13.13 -3.01 3.11
CA GLY A 396 -13.82 -1.78 3.43
C GLY A 396 -13.87 -0.77 2.29
N ASN A 397 -14.53 0.36 2.55
CA ASN A 397 -14.36 1.55 1.71
C ASN A 397 -13.04 2.21 2.10
N MET A 398 -11.95 1.73 1.49
CA MET A 398 -10.64 2.35 1.60
C MET A 398 -10.68 3.67 0.81
N GLY A 399 -11.12 4.75 1.46
CA GLY A 399 -10.79 6.09 0.97
C GLY A 399 -9.27 6.32 1.06
N ASN A 400 -8.73 7.28 0.32
CA ASN A 400 -7.31 7.65 0.42
C ASN A 400 -7.00 8.15 1.84
N SER A 401 -6.57 7.27 2.74
CA SER A 401 -6.01 7.66 4.03
C SER A 401 -5.12 6.55 4.57
N ALA A 402 -3.84 6.90 4.72
CA ALA A 402 -2.83 6.09 5.37
C ALA A 402 -2.68 6.48 6.86
N ALA A 403 -2.38 5.46 7.68
CA ALA A 403 -1.72 5.47 8.98
C ALA A 403 -2.49 5.89 10.26
N GLN A 404 -2.46 4.96 11.22
CA GLN A 404 -3.09 4.96 12.55
C GLN A 404 -2.62 6.07 13.51
N SER A 405 -3.53 6.51 14.39
CA SER A 405 -3.22 7.17 15.66
C SER A 405 -3.96 6.47 16.81
N SER A 406 -3.19 6.09 17.84
CA SER A 406 -3.58 5.37 19.05
C SER A 406 -4.08 6.33 20.13
N GLY A 407 -5.24 6.06 20.74
CA GLY A 407 -5.75 6.81 21.91
C GLY A 407 -5.75 5.94 23.18
N ASN A 408 -5.09 6.43 24.24
CA ASN A 408 -5.01 5.83 25.58
C ASN A 408 -6.39 5.64 26.24
N VAL A 409 -6.60 4.51 26.91
CA VAL A 409 -7.69 4.33 27.89
C VAL A 409 -7.10 4.11 29.27
N THR A 410 -7.39 5.04 30.18
CA THR A 410 -7.08 4.93 31.61
C THR A 410 -8.15 4.06 32.29
N GLN A 411 -7.72 3.04 33.04
CA GLN A 411 -8.56 2.20 33.88
C GLN A 411 -9.15 3.00 35.06
N SER A 412 -10.45 2.82 35.32
CA SER A 412 -11.06 3.06 36.62
C SER A 412 -12.13 2.00 36.89
N SER A 413 -11.90 1.24 37.95
CA SER A 413 -12.80 0.28 38.59
C SER A 413 -14.02 0.98 39.21
N GLY A 414 -15.20 0.33 39.19
CA GLY A 414 -16.35 0.77 39.97
C GLY A 414 -17.67 0.09 39.58
N SER A 415 -18.28 -0.60 40.54
CA SER A 415 -19.52 -1.36 40.45
C SER A 415 -20.78 -0.53 40.11
N ALA A 416 -21.78 -1.22 39.55
CA ALA A 416 -23.09 -0.69 39.19
C ALA A 416 -23.94 -0.19 40.39
N SER A 417 -24.71 0.90 40.18
CA SER A 417 -26.09 1.08 40.68
C SER A 417 -26.80 2.29 40.02
N HIS A 418 -28.14 2.29 40.07
CA HIS A 418 -29.13 3.06 39.30
C HIS A 418 -29.42 4.53 39.75
N SER A 419 -29.98 5.30 38.78
CA SER A 419 -31.14 6.25 38.86
C SER A 419 -30.97 7.79 38.89
N THR A 420 -31.39 8.42 37.76
CA THR A 420 -32.16 9.69 37.51
C THR A 420 -31.71 11.09 38.01
N GLY A 421 -31.53 12.05 37.07
CA GLY A 421 -32.04 13.45 37.19
C GLY A 421 -31.13 14.67 36.85
N ASN A 422 -31.10 15.08 35.58
CA ASN A 422 -30.97 16.45 34.98
C ASN A 422 -29.71 17.38 35.15
N THR A 423 -28.87 17.39 34.09
CA THR A 423 -28.36 18.50 33.21
C THR A 423 -27.63 19.75 33.76
N THR A 424 -26.33 19.93 33.42
CA THR A 424 -25.75 21.01 32.54
C THR A 424 -24.29 20.69 32.10
N GLN A 425 -24.05 20.63 30.77
CA GLN A 425 -22.86 20.75 29.86
C GLN A 425 -21.40 20.39 30.32
N SER A 426 -20.47 19.83 29.51
CA SER A 426 -20.29 19.80 28.04
C SER A 426 -19.53 18.57 27.51
N SER A 427 -19.66 18.36 26.17
CA SER A 427 -18.78 17.65 25.20
C SER A 427 -19.54 16.57 24.41
N ASP A 428 -20.48 16.99 23.55
CA ASP A 428 -21.13 16.11 22.57
C ASP A 428 -20.80 16.54 21.14
N ASN A 429 -20.48 15.53 20.33
CA ASN A 429 -20.20 15.60 18.90
C ASN A 429 -21.54 15.84 18.17
N ALA A 430 -21.74 17.02 17.58
CA ALA A 430 -22.98 17.34 16.88
C ALA A 430 -22.88 16.87 15.41
N THR A 431 -23.54 15.77 15.08
CA THR A 431 -23.87 15.40 13.70
C THR A 431 -25.28 15.90 13.39
N GLN A 432 -25.43 16.87 12.49
CA GLN A 432 -26.74 17.25 11.93
C GLN A 432 -26.82 16.86 10.45
N SER A 433 -27.90 16.16 10.09
CA SER A 433 -28.25 15.82 8.71
C SER A 433 -29.45 16.65 8.25
N SER A 434 -29.25 17.31 7.10
CA SER A 434 -30.24 17.85 6.16
C SER A 434 -31.22 18.92 6.63
N GLY A 435 -30.92 20.18 6.26
CA GLY A 435 -31.87 21.28 6.16
C GLY A 435 -31.20 22.53 5.59
N ASN A 436 -31.61 22.98 4.40
CA ASN A 436 -31.16 24.23 3.79
C ASN A 436 -31.34 25.41 4.77
N ALA A 437 -30.24 25.90 5.34
CA ALA A 437 -30.13 27.26 5.88
C ALA A 437 -28.65 27.61 6.00
N ASP A 438 -28.24 28.64 5.25
CA ASP A 438 -26.98 29.36 5.41
C ASP A 438 -26.81 29.80 6.88
N GLN A 439 -25.98 29.08 7.64
CA GLN A 439 -25.63 29.42 9.01
C GLN A 439 -24.13 29.28 9.22
N SER A 440 -23.48 30.41 9.50
CA SER A 440 -22.09 30.46 9.94
C SER A 440 -21.96 29.90 11.35
N VAL A 441 -21.09 28.92 11.55
CA VAL A 441 -20.81 28.34 12.87
C VAL A 441 -19.49 28.88 13.40
N ASP A 442 -19.58 29.65 14.49
CA ASP A 442 -18.46 30.10 15.32
C ASP A 442 -18.33 29.12 16.51
N GLN A 443 -17.27 28.31 16.53
CA GLN A 443 -16.93 27.45 17.67
C GLN A 443 -15.44 27.50 18.00
N SER A 444 -15.13 27.69 19.28
CA SER A 444 -13.77 27.92 19.75
C SER A 444 -12.85 26.68 19.77
N SER A 445 -13.39 25.46 19.77
CA SER A 445 -12.59 24.22 19.72
C SER A 445 -13.42 22.96 19.45
N GLY A 446 -13.07 22.17 18.43
CA GLY A 446 -13.72 20.87 18.16
C GLY A 446 -13.46 20.34 16.75
N LYS A 447 -13.96 19.13 16.43
CA LYS A 447 -14.08 18.70 15.03
C LYS A 447 -15.36 19.30 14.46
N VAL A 448 -15.25 20.05 13.37
CA VAL A 448 -16.40 20.55 12.61
C VAL A 448 -16.60 19.63 11.41
N ASP A 449 -17.77 19.00 11.30
CA ASP A 449 -18.19 18.20 10.15
C ASP A 449 -19.50 18.81 9.62
N GLN A 450 -19.41 19.48 8.47
CA GLN A 450 -20.55 20.16 7.84
C GLN A 450 -20.60 19.97 6.33
N SER A 451 -21.83 19.82 5.81
CA SER A 451 -22.02 19.72 4.36
C SER A 451 -21.97 21.08 3.65
N THR A 452 -22.52 22.14 4.24
CA THR A 452 -22.63 23.47 3.59
C THR A 452 -22.60 24.60 4.62
N GLY A 453 -21.88 25.70 4.38
CA GLY A 453 -21.90 26.93 5.20
C GLY A 453 -20.51 27.48 5.50
N ASN A 454 -20.33 28.76 5.88
CA ASN A 454 -19.00 29.26 6.24
C ASN A 454 -18.63 28.86 7.69
N VAL A 455 -17.37 28.53 7.94
CA VAL A 455 -16.88 28.08 9.25
C VAL A 455 -15.69 28.94 9.68
N ASP A 456 -15.72 29.41 10.94
CA ASP A 456 -14.65 30.20 11.56
C ASP A 456 -14.27 29.60 12.92
N PRO A 457 -13.46 28.53 12.97
CA PRO A 457 -13.02 27.93 14.23
C PRO A 457 -11.62 28.41 14.63
N SER A 458 -11.45 28.81 15.89
CA SER A 458 -10.11 29.16 16.38
C SER A 458 -9.16 27.96 16.46
N THR A 459 -9.65 26.76 16.80
CA THR A 459 -8.83 25.53 16.85
C THR A 459 -9.63 24.27 16.48
N GLY A 460 -9.03 23.27 15.84
CA GLY A 460 -9.70 21.98 15.58
C GLY A 460 -9.45 21.40 14.18
N ASN A 461 -10.13 20.32 13.80
CA ASN A 461 -10.11 19.87 12.41
C ASN A 461 -11.44 20.21 11.76
N VAL A 462 -11.40 20.76 10.54
CA VAL A 462 -12.58 21.08 9.74
C VAL A 462 -12.66 20.08 8.59
N ASP A 463 -13.80 19.39 8.47
CA ASP A 463 -14.18 18.57 7.33
C ASP A 463 -15.45 19.15 6.72
N GLN A 464 -15.35 19.66 5.49
CA GLN A 464 -16.43 20.42 4.89
C GLN A 464 -16.58 20.23 3.38
N SER A 465 -17.81 19.95 2.91
CA SER A 465 -18.01 19.81 1.46
C SER A 465 -18.13 21.13 0.69
N THR A 466 -18.78 22.16 1.25
CA THR A 466 -18.93 23.47 0.55
C THR A 466 -19.00 24.65 1.53
N GLY A 467 -18.33 25.78 1.23
CA GLY A 467 -18.36 27.03 2.02
C GLY A 467 -16.96 27.57 2.32
N ASN A 468 -16.78 28.75 2.90
CA ASN A 468 -15.45 29.28 3.21
C ASN A 468 -15.01 28.88 4.63
N VAL A 469 -13.70 28.65 4.82
CA VAL A 469 -13.08 28.35 6.12
C VAL A 469 -12.09 29.45 6.46
N ASP A 470 -12.24 30.06 7.64
CA ASP A 470 -11.23 30.91 8.27
C ASP A 470 -10.77 30.23 9.55
N GLN A 471 -9.52 29.79 9.64
CA GLN A 471 -9.06 28.98 10.77
C GLN A 471 -7.66 29.38 11.25
N SER A 472 -7.53 29.60 12.55
CA SER A 472 -6.19 29.85 13.12
C SER A 472 -5.35 28.57 13.18
N ASN A 473 -5.83 27.48 13.79
CA ASN A 473 -5.02 26.29 14.04
C ASN A 473 -5.75 24.96 13.81
N GLY A 474 -5.16 24.05 13.02
CA GLY A 474 -5.57 22.66 12.87
C GLY A 474 -5.77 22.26 11.41
N ASN A 475 -6.27 21.06 11.08
CA ASN A 475 -6.30 20.61 9.69
C ASN A 475 -7.63 20.89 9.01
N VAL A 476 -7.60 21.34 7.76
CA VAL A 476 -8.79 21.59 6.92
C VAL A 476 -8.82 20.57 5.78
N ASP A 477 -9.92 19.83 5.66
CA ASP A 477 -10.27 19.04 4.49
C ASP A 477 -11.54 19.63 3.87
N GLN A 478 -11.42 20.17 2.66
CA GLN A 478 -12.49 20.90 2.02
C GLN A 478 -12.65 20.57 0.54
N SER A 479 -13.88 20.22 0.14
CA SER A 479 -14.14 19.95 -1.27
C SER A 479 -14.26 21.24 -2.10
N THR A 480 -15.00 22.26 -1.62
CA THR A 480 -15.18 23.53 -2.37
C THR A 480 -15.29 24.77 -1.48
N GLY A 481 -14.69 25.89 -1.89
CA GLY A 481 -14.74 27.20 -1.22
C GLY A 481 -13.36 27.71 -0.82
N ASN A 482 -13.22 28.91 -0.25
CA ASN A 482 -11.89 29.47 0.08
C ASN A 482 -11.45 29.11 1.50
N ILE A 483 -10.14 28.97 1.70
CA ILE A 483 -9.51 28.70 3.00
C ILE A 483 -8.55 29.85 3.32
N ASP A 484 -8.74 30.47 4.48
CA ASP A 484 -7.72 31.28 5.15
C ASP A 484 -7.25 30.53 6.39
N GLN A 485 -5.97 30.18 6.45
CA GLN A 485 -5.43 29.36 7.52
C GLN A 485 -4.08 29.85 8.04
N SER A 486 -3.99 30.07 9.34
CA SER A 486 -2.69 30.43 9.95
C SER A 486 -1.77 29.22 10.10
N THR A 487 -2.23 28.11 10.70
CA THR A 487 -1.37 26.93 10.97
C THR A 487 -2.10 25.59 10.82
N GLY A 488 -1.44 24.60 10.21
CA GLY A 488 -1.96 23.22 10.07
C GLY A 488 -1.84 22.71 8.64
N ASN A 489 -2.50 21.64 8.25
CA ASN A 489 -2.46 21.17 6.85
C ASN A 489 -3.79 21.41 6.15
N VAL A 490 -3.72 21.81 4.89
CA VAL A 490 -4.88 22.02 4.01
C VAL A 490 -4.93 20.93 2.96
N ASN A 491 -6.08 20.27 2.83
CA ASN A 491 -6.44 19.46 1.68
C ASN A 491 -7.66 20.10 1.00
N GLN A 492 -7.49 20.68 -0.19
CA GLN A 492 -8.56 21.38 -0.89
C GLN A 492 -8.74 20.86 -2.31
N SER A 493 -9.97 20.49 -2.67
CA SER A 493 -10.25 20.12 -4.07
C SER A 493 -10.40 21.35 -4.96
N ASN A 494 -11.27 22.32 -4.63
CA ASN A 494 -11.46 23.54 -5.42
C ASN A 494 -11.61 24.79 -4.53
N GLY A 495 -10.89 25.87 -4.83
CA GLY A 495 -11.01 27.16 -4.13
C GLY A 495 -9.68 27.90 -4.05
N ASN A 496 -9.57 28.99 -3.30
CA ASN A 496 -8.25 29.57 -3.01
C ASN A 496 -7.80 29.18 -1.60
N VAL A 497 -6.49 29.02 -1.40
CA VAL A 497 -5.86 28.81 -0.10
C VAL A 497 -4.92 29.97 0.19
N ASN A 498 -5.14 30.65 1.31
CA ASN A 498 -4.16 31.51 1.94
C ASN A 498 -3.65 30.79 3.20
N GLN A 499 -2.38 30.43 3.22
CA GLN A 499 -1.79 29.68 4.33
C GLN A 499 -0.50 30.30 4.84
N SER A 500 -0.44 30.60 6.14
CA SER A 500 0.83 31.04 6.72
C SER A 500 1.80 29.86 6.89
N ASN A 501 1.45 28.82 7.66
CA ASN A 501 2.35 27.71 7.96
C ASN A 501 1.69 26.33 7.84
N GLY A 502 2.38 25.40 7.17
CA GLY A 502 2.02 23.98 7.07
C GLY A 502 1.92 23.52 5.63
N ASN A 503 1.39 22.32 5.35
CA ASN A 503 1.40 21.81 3.97
C ASN A 503 0.04 22.01 3.28
N VAL A 504 0.08 22.40 2.01
CA VAL A 504 -1.09 22.49 1.14
C VAL A 504 -1.06 21.34 0.13
N ASN A 505 -2.15 20.57 0.05
CA ASN A 505 -2.47 19.76 -1.11
C ASN A 505 -3.71 20.33 -1.78
N GLN A 506 -3.56 20.86 -3.00
CA GLN A 506 -4.63 21.51 -3.73
C GLN A 506 -4.82 20.97 -5.15
N SER A 507 -6.05 20.59 -5.49
CA SER A 507 -6.35 20.16 -6.86
C SER A 507 -6.54 21.36 -7.81
N ASN A 508 -7.41 22.33 -7.49
CA ASN A 508 -7.63 23.52 -8.34
C ASN A 508 -7.79 24.82 -7.54
N GLY A 509 -7.18 25.90 -8.05
CA GLY A 509 -7.31 27.29 -7.59
C GLY A 509 -5.97 27.87 -7.14
N ASN A 510 -5.91 29.02 -6.47
CA ASN A 510 -4.62 29.64 -6.15
C ASN A 510 -4.16 29.34 -4.72
N VAL A 511 -2.85 29.16 -4.54
CA VAL A 511 -2.17 29.04 -3.25
C VAL A 511 -1.32 30.29 -3.01
N ASP A 512 -1.55 30.96 -1.88
CA ASP A 512 -0.61 31.90 -1.28
C ASP A 512 -0.09 31.25 0.01
N GLN A 513 1.21 30.95 0.06
CA GLN A 513 1.81 30.25 1.18
C GLN A 513 3.09 30.90 1.70
N SER A 514 3.17 31.19 3.00
CA SER A 514 4.42 31.69 3.59
C SER A 514 5.44 30.56 3.81
N THR A 515 5.07 29.48 4.50
CA THR A 515 6.01 28.40 4.87
C THR A 515 5.38 27.00 4.81
N GLY A 516 6.13 26.03 4.29
CA GLY A 516 5.73 24.61 4.21
C GLY A 516 5.80 24.08 2.77
N ASN A 517 5.21 22.93 2.47
CA ASN A 517 5.25 22.39 1.10
C ASN A 517 3.89 22.54 0.41
N VAL A 518 3.93 22.84 -0.89
CA VAL A 518 2.76 22.89 -1.78
C VAL A 518 2.83 21.71 -2.76
N ASP A 519 1.77 20.91 -2.78
CA ASP A 519 1.47 19.97 -3.87
C ASP A 519 0.21 20.47 -4.58
N GLN A 520 0.37 20.98 -5.80
CA GLN A 520 -0.71 21.62 -6.55
C GLN A 520 -0.87 21.03 -7.95
N SER A 521 -2.09 20.61 -8.28
CA SER A 521 -2.39 20.17 -9.65
C SER A 521 -2.58 21.36 -10.60
N ASN A 522 -3.52 22.29 -10.35
CA ASN A 522 -3.78 23.42 -11.24
C ASN A 522 -3.99 24.75 -10.50
N GLY A 523 -3.41 25.83 -11.03
CA GLY A 523 -3.58 27.22 -10.56
C GLY A 523 -2.25 27.87 -10.18
N ASN A 524 -2.24 29.08 -9.63
CA ASN A 524 -0.97 29.76 -9.33
C ASN A 524 -0.52 29.51 -7.88
N VAL A 525 0.80 29.37 -7.68
CA VAL A 525 1.45 29.31 -6.36
C VAL A 525 2.29 30.57 -6.16
N ASP A 526 2.02 31.30 -5.08
CA ASP A 526 2.98 32.25 -4.49
C ASP A 526 3.50 31.65 -3.19
N GLN A 527 4.81 31.43 -3.11
CA GLN A 527 5.42 30.82 -1.93
C GLN A 527 6.69 31.52 -1.47
N SER A 528 6.74 31.87 -0.18
CA SER A 528 7.98 32.41 0.39
C SER A 528 9.02 31.31 0.64
N THR A 529 8.67 30.23 1.35
CA THR A 529 9.65 29.19 1.70
C THR A 529 9.09 27.76 1.69
N GLY A 530 9.88 26.81 1.18
CA GLY A 530 9.59 25.38 1.16
C GLY A 530 9.50 24.81 -0.25
N ASN A 531 9.07 23.57 -0.43
CA ASN A 531 9.11 22.94 -1.77
C ASN A 531 7.74 23.02 -2.47
N ILE A 532 7.77 23.19 -3.79
CA ILE A 532 6.60 23.17 -4.68
C ILE A 532 6.71 21.97 -5.60
N ASP A 533 5.66 21.14 -5.63
CA ASP A 533 5.39 20.21 -6.72
C ASP A 533 4.11 20.68 -7.43
N GLN A 534 4.24 21.14 -8.68
CA GLN A 534 3.14 21.73 -9.42
C GLN A 534 2.99 21.12 -10.82
N SER A 535 1.77 20.66 -11.14
CA SER A 535 1.49 20.18 -12.49
C SER A 535 1.27 21.32 -13.48
N THR A 536 0.36 22.27 -13.20
CA THR A 536 0.08 23.40 -14.11
C THR A 536 -0.15 24.74 -13.41
N GLY A 537 0.34 25.83 -14.00
CA GLY A 537 0.11 27.23 -13.57
C GLY A 537 1.42 27.98 -13.29
N ASN A 538 1.38 29.20 -12.75
CA ASN A 538 2.62 29.94 -12.49
C ASN A 538 3.10 29.76 -11.04
N VAL A 539 4.41 29.68 -10.86
CA VAL A 539 5.10 29.66 -9.55
C VAL A 539 5.86 30.95 -9.37
N ASN A 540 5.63 31.62 -8.24
CA ASN A 540 6.56 32.61 -7.69
C ASN A 540 7.12 32.04 -6.37
N GLN A 541 8.43 31.80 -6.31
CA GLN A 541 9.07 31.23 -5.13
C GLN A 541 10.29 32.03 -4.67
N SER A 542 10.33 32.41 -3.40
CA SER A 542 11.53 33.06 -2.85
C SER A 542 12.64 32.04 -2.54
N ASN A 543 12.35 30.96 -1.80
CA ASN A 543 13.37 29.98 -1.41
C ASN A 543 12.83 28.54 -1.30
N GLY A 544 13.45 27.58 -1.98
CA GLY A 544 13.06 26.17 -1.93
C GLY A 544 13.32 25.44 -3.23
N ASN A 545 12.78 24.24 -3.42
CA ASN A 545 12.85 23.57 -4.73
C ASN A 545 11.49 23.63 -5.43
N VAL A 546 11.50 23.82 -6.74
CA VAL A 546 10.31 23.76 -7.60
C VAL A 546 10.45 22.57 -8.54
N ASN A 547 9.47 21.67 -8.53
CA ASN A 547 9.23 20.71 -9.60
C ASN A 547 7.96 21.14 -10.33
N GLN A 548 8.07 21.54 -11.59
CA GLN A 548 6.94 22.03 -12.37
C GLN A 548 6.80 21.32 -13.72
N SER A 549 5.61 20.76 -14.01
CA SER A 549 5.37 20.19 -15.34
C SER A 549 5.12 21.27 -16.40
N ASN A 550 4.16 22.19 -16.19
CA ASN A 550 3.82 23.25 -17.16
C ASN A 550 3.57 24.60 -16.48
N GLY A 551 4.21 25.67 -16.95
CA GLY A 551 3.98 27.01 -16.39
C GLY A 551 5.18 27.93 -16.45
N ASN A 552 5.13 29.10 -15.83
CA ASN A 552 6.33 29.90 -15.61
C ASN A 552 6.76 29.82 -14.15
N VAL A 553 8.07 29.71 -13.92
CA VAL A 553 8.69 29.76 -12.59
C VAL A 553 9.51 31.04 -12.47
N ASP A 554 9.20 31.88 -11.49
CA ASP A 554 10.08 32.94 -11.00
C ASP A 554 10.62 32.51 -9.64
N GLN A 555 11.94 32.26 -9.56
CA GLN A 555 12.58 31.77 -8.35
C GLN A 555 13.79 32.59 -7.94
N SER A 556 13.82 33.04 -6.68
CA SER A 556 15.01 33.74 -6.17
C SER A 556 16.14 32.77 -5.79
N THR A 557 15.86 31.71 -5.03
CA THR A 557 16.86 30.76 -4.52
C THR A 557 16.39 29.31 -4.49
N GLY A 558 17.24 28.38 -4.97
CA GLY A 558 17.05 26.92 -4.85
C GLY A 558 17.10 26.18 -6.18
N ASN A 559 16.51 24.98 -6.32
CA ASN A 559 16.59 24.23 -7.58
C ASN A 559 15.25 24.19 -8.33
N VAL A 560 15.30 24.33 -9.66
CA VAL A 560 14.14 24.14 -10.55
C VAL A 560 14.32 22.88 -11.38
N ASP A 561 13.32 22.01 -11.36
CA ASP A 561 13.10 20.95 -12.35
C ASP A 561 11.81 21.30 -13.09
N GLN A 562 11.89 21.52 -14.40
CA GLN A 562 10.73 21.96 -15.16
C GLN A 562 10.62 21.28 -16.52
N SER A 563 9.45 20.74 -16.83
CA SER A 563 9.23 20.17 -18.17
C SER A 563 8.97 21.26 -19.21
N ASN A 564 7.95 22.11 -19.07
CA ASN A 564 7.59 23.12 -20.07
C ASN A 564 7.34 24.51 -19.49
N GLY A 565 7.92 25.54 -20.10
CA GLY A 565 7.69 26.96 -19.86
C GLY A 565 8.93 27.71 -19.36
N ASN A 566 8.78 29.00 -19.02
CA ASN A 566 9.94 29.87 -18.80
C ASN A 566 10.38 29.86 -17.33
N VAL A 567 11.71 29.91 -17.11
CA VAL A 567 12.31 30.06 -15.78
C VAL A 567 13.06 31.38 -15.70
N GLY A 568 12.71 32.21 -14.72
CA GLY A 568 13.57 33.28 -14.23
C GLY A 568 14.18 32.85 -12.90
N GLN A 569 15.51 32.76 -12.81
CA GLN A 569 16.17 32.35 -11.57
C GLN A 569 17.37 33.23 -11.19
N SER A 570 17.37 33.73 -9.96
CA SER A 570 18.51 34.53 -9.47
C SER A 570 19.69 33.67 -9.03
N ASN A 571 19.47 32.66 -8.17
CA ASN A 571 20.53 31.79 -7.64
C ASN A 571 20.08 30.34 -7.48
N GLY A 572 20.88 29.38 -7.93
CA GLY A 572 20.68 27.94 -7.72
C GLY A 572 20.63 27.16 -9.04
N ASN A 573 20.44 25.84 -9.04
CA ASN A 573 20.61 25.03 -10.25
C ASN A 573 19.28 24.71 -10.94
N ILE A 574 19.30 24.70 -12.27
CA ILE A 574 18.22 24.18 -13.11
C ILE A 574 18.62 22.78 -13.54
N VAL A 575 17.86 21.78 -13.11
CA VAL A 575 18.26 20.36 -13.17
C VAL A 575 17.78 19.67 -14.45
N ASP A 576 16.63 20.07 -14.99
CA ASP A 576 16.12 19.56 -16.26
C ASP A 576 15.09 20.58 -16.82
N GLN A 577 15.26 20.95 -18.09
CA GLN A 577 14.33 21.80 -18.84
C GLN A 577 14.03 21.18 -20.20
N SER A 578 12.78 20.73 -20.40
CA SER A 578 12.40 20.08 -21.66
C SER A 578 12.08 21.09 -22.77
N THR A 579 11.30 22.14 -22.49
CA THR A 579 11.00 23.24 -23.43
C THR A 579 10.80 24.58 -22.71
N GLY A 580 11.40 25.68 -23.17
CA GLY A 580 11.21 27.01 -22.54
C GLY A 580 12.38 27.97 -22.67
N ASN A 581 12.26 29.23 -22.25
CA ASN A 581 13.41 30.12 -22.11
C ASN A 581 13.86 30.19 -20.65
N VAL A 582 15.17 30.18 -20.43
CA VAL A 582 15.80 30.30 -19.11
C VAL A 582 16.57 31.62 -19.04
N ASP A 583 16.27 32.44 -18.04
CA ASP A 583 17.07 33.60 -17.64
C ASP A 583 17.63 33.32 -16.23
N GLN A 584 18.94 33.10 -16.13
CA GLN A 584 19.59 32.72 -14.88
C GLN A 584 20.81 33.61 -14.56
N SER A 585 20.83 34.18 -13.37
CA SER A 585 22.02 34.93 -12.94
C SER A 585 23.16 33.98 -12.52
N ASN A 586 22.95 33.04 -11.60
CA ASN A 586 23.99 32.11 -11.12
C ASN A 586 23.48 30.66 -10.96
N GLY A 587 24.25 29.66 -11.40
CA GLY A 587 23.97 28.22 -11.20
C GLY A 587 24.34 27.37 -12.41
N ASN A 588 24.02 26.08 -12.44
CA ASN A 588 24.15 25.29 -13.69
C ASN A 588 22.77 25.10 -14.35
N VAL A 589 22.74 24.96 -15.67
CA VAL A 589 21.55 24.66 -16.48
C VAL A 589 21.77 23.38 -17.29
N ASP A 590 20.81 22.47 -17.22
CA ASP A 590 20.67 21.37 -18.18
C ASP A 590 19.35 21.56 -18.95
N GLN A 591 19.41 21.78 -20.26
CA GLN A 591 18.24 22.09 -21.08
C GLN A 591 18.24 21.36 -22.42
N SER A 592 17.12 20.71 -22.74
CA SER A 592 16.99 20.06 -24.04
C SER A 592 16.60 21.05 -25.16
N THR A 593 15.62 21.95 -24.99
CA THR A 593 15.22 22.90 -26.05
C THR A 593 14.86 24.31 -25.55
N GLY A 594 15.33 25.37 -26.23
CA GLY A 594 14.93 26.78 -25.99
C GLY A 594 16.10 27.77 -25.85
N ASN A 595 15.90 29.01 -25.41
CA ASN A 595 17.01 29.96 -25.24
C ASN A 595 17.45 30.07 -23.78
N VAL A 596 18.77 30.04 -23.53
CA VAL A 596 19.38 30.28 -22.21
C VAL A 596 20.12 31.62 -22.24
N ASP A 597 19.81 32.52 -21.31
CA ASP A 597 20.68 33.66 -20.96
C ASP A 597 21.23 33.44 -19.56
N GLN A 598 22.56 33.34 -19.43
CA GLN A 598 23.21 33.02 -18.16
C GLN A 598 24.41 33.91 -17.84
N SER A 599 24.46 34.46 -16.63
CA SER A 599 25.61 35.26 -16.22
C SER A 599 26.80 34.39 -15.76
N THR A 600 26.60 33.41 -14.86
CA THR A 600 27.67 32.53 -14.35
C THR A 600 27.25 31.06 -14.15
N GLY A 601 28.13 30.10 -14.49
CA GLY A 601 27.99 28.64 -14.25
C GLY A 601 28.07 27.79 -15.52
N ASN A 602 27.71 26.50 -15.51
CA ASN A 602 27.81 25.64 -16.71
C ASN A 602 26.44 25.40 -17.38
N VAL A 603 26.41 25.33 -18.71
CA VAL A 603 25.23 24.99 -19.52
C VAL A 603 25.46 23.68 -20.27
N ASP A 604 24.58 22.71 -20.11
CA ASP A 604 24.42 21.58 -21.03
C ASP A 604 23.17 21.82 -21.87
N GLN A 605 23.31 21.93 -23.20
CA GLN A 605 22.18 22.20 -24.08
C GLN A 605 22.11 21.32 -25.33
N SER A 606 20.95 20.70 -25.55
CA SER A 606 20.74 19.90 -26.76
C SER A 606 20.42 20.77 -28.00
N ASN A 607 19.46 21.70 -27.92
CA ASN A 607 18.98 22.55 -29.04
C ASN A 607 18.55 23.98 -28.56
N GLY A 608 18.80 25.02 -29.36
CA GLY A 608 18.40 26.42 -29.08
C GLY A 608 19.52 27.46 -29.23
N ASN A 609 19.49 28.60 -28.52
CA ASN A 609 20.58 29.59 -28.46
C ASN A 609 21.02 29.82 -27.01
N VAL A 610 22.32 29.93 -26.75
CA VAL A 610 22.89 30.29 -25.43
C VAL A 610 23.60 31.65 -25.52
N GLY A 611 23.23 32.58 -24.65
CA GLY A 611 24.02 33.76 -24.29
C GLY A 611 24.66 33.53 -22.92
N GLN A 612 25.99 33.61 -22.83
CA GLN A 612 26.68 33.42 -21.55
C GLN A 612 27.81 34.44 -21.32
N SER A 613 27.94 34.90 -20.07
CA SER A 613 29.04 35.81 -19.69
C SER A 613 30.27 35.12 -19.08
N ASN A 614 30.10 34.04 -18.28
CA ASN A 614 31.20 33.27 -17.65
C ASN A 614 30.82 31.79 -17.38
N GLY A 615 31.58 30.81 -17.92
CA GLY A 615 31.47 29.37 -17.61
C GLY A 615 31.54 28.45 -18.85
N ASN A 616 31.33 27.13 -18.68
CA ASN A 616 31.50 26.15 -19.76
C ASN A 616 30.17 25.71 -20.39
N VAL A 617 30.20 25.35 -21.68
CA VAL A 617 29.03 24.92 -22.44
C VAL A 617 29.29 23.58 -23.13
N ASP A 618 28.43 22.57 -22.88
CA ASP A 618 28.38 21.29 -23.61
C ASP A 618 27.14 21.26 -24.52
N GLN A 619 27.29 20.89 -25.80
CA GLN A 619 26.25 21.15 -26.82
C GLN A 619 26.12 20.11 -27.94
N SER A 620 24.87 19.86 -28.35
CA SER A 620 24.55 18.94 -29.45
C SER A 620 24.17 19.62 -30.79
N THR A 621 23.43 20.75 -30.82
CA THR A 621 23.03 21.43 -32.09
C THR A 621 22.57 22.91 -31.94
N VAL A 622 23.49 23.88 -31.77
CA VAL A 622 23.17 25.30 -31.44
C VAL A 622 24.11 26.34 -32.10
N ASN A 623 23.59 27.54 -32.42
CA ASN A 623 24.37 28.76 -32.74
C ASN A 623 24.49 29.65 -31.48
N GLY A 624 25.71 29.93 -30.98
CA GLY A 624 25.92 30.75 -29.78
C GLY A 624 26.93 31.90 -29.98
N GLU A 625 26.78 32.98 -29.20
CA GLU A 625 27.78 34.05 -29.02
C GLU A 625 28.38 33.89 -27.61
N GLN A 626 29.70 33.66 -27.52
CA GLN A 626 30.41 33.42 -26.25
C GLN A 626 31.61 34.35 -26.11
N ASN A 627 31.85 34.86 -24.90
CA ASN A 627 33.09 35.54 -24.50
C ASN A 627 33.86 34.70 -23.47
N GLY A 628 34.47 33.57 -23.89
CA GLY A 628 35.48 32.84 -23.10
C GLY A 628 35.34 31.29 -23.05
N ASP A 629 36.31 30.58 -23.65
CA ASP A 629 36.68 29.14 -23.54
C ASP A 629 35.72 28.00 -24.02
N SER A 630 36.27 26.75 -24.07
CA SER A 630 36.13 25.63 -25.05
C SER A 630 34.82 24.80 -25.12
N VAL A 631 34.46 24.33 -26.34
CA VAL A 631 33.31 23.42 -26.68
C VAL A 631 33.75 22.00 -27.07
N THR A 632 32.97 20.95 -26.71
CA THR A 632 33.12 19.54 -27.17
C THR A 632 31.88 19.04 -27.93
N GLN A 633 32.02 18.29 -29.03
CA GLN A 633 30.91 17.69 -29.84
C GLN A 633 31.17 16.20 -30.15
N SER A 634 30.15 15.33 -30.14
CA SER A 634 30.27 13.90 -30.51
C SER A 634 29.12 13.37 -31.41
N ASN A 635 29.46 12.74 -32.54
CA ASN A 635 28.53 12.06 -33.48
C ASN A 635 28.75 10.53 -33.50
N ILE A 636 27.69 9.71 -33.49
CA ILE A 636 27.76 8.22 -33.56
C ILE A 636 27.07 7.69 -34.84
N SER A 637 27.77 6.84 -35.60
CA SER A 637 27.24 6.04 -36.73
C SER A 637 27.40 4.53 -36.44
N GLN A 638 26.37 3.72 -36.71
CA GLN A 638 26.35 2.24 -36.55
C GLN A 638 27.01 1.47 -37.72
N PRO A 639 27.53 0.25 -37.47
CA PRO A 639 27.23 -0.95 -38.28
C PRO A 639 26.95 -2.19 -37.39
N GLY A 640 26.33 -3.31 -37.75
CA GLY A 640 26.09 -4.00 -39.02
C GLY A 640 26.22 -5.53 -38.72
N GLU A 641 25.19 -6.30 -39.04
CA GLU A 641 24.90 -7.69 -38.65
C GLU A 641 25.77 -8.75 -39.39
N GLN A 642 26.30 -9.78 -38.70
CA GLN A 642 26.67 -11.06 -39.33
C GLN A 642 26.82 -12.22 -38.32
N THR A 643 26.24 -13.36 -38.70
CA THR A 643 26.15 -14.68 -38.03
C THR A 643 27.46 -15.47 -38.00
N ASP A 644 27.69 -16.32 -36.99
CA ASP A 644 28.37 -17.62 -37.16
C ASP A 644 28.14 -18.61 -35.99
N GLU A 645 27.81 -19.86 -36.36
CA GLU A 645 27.81 -21.07 -35.54
C GLU A 645 29.21 -21.73 -35.53
N ASN A 646 29.76 -22.13 -34.37
CA ASN A 646 30.25 -23.50 -34.08
C ASN A 646 31.27 -23.61 -32.91
N GLN A 647 31.08 -24.71 -32.17
CA GLN A 647 32.06 -25.59 -31.50
C GLN A 647 32.78 -25.20 -30.19
N GLN A 648 32.37 -25.93 -29.14
CA GLN A 648 33.18 -26.70 -28.18
C GLN A 648 34.46 -26.06 -27.59
N GLN A 649 34.37 -25.64 -26.32
CA GLN A 649 34.93 -26.37 -25.17
C GLN A 649 34.28 -25.90 -23.86
#